data_AF-A0A6N3V7I6-F1
#
_entry.id   AF-A0A6N3V7I6-F1
#
_cell.length_a   1.000
_cell.length_b   1.000
_cell.length_c   1.000
_cell.angle_alpha   90.00
_cell.angle_beta   90.00
_cell.angle_gamma   90.00
#
_symmetry.space_group_name_H-M   'P 1'
#
loop_
_entity.id
_entity.type
_entity.pdbx_description
1 polymer ?
#
loop_
_entity_poly.entity_id
_entity_poly.type
_entity_poly.pdbx_seq_one_letter_code
_entity_poly.pdbx_strand_id
1 'polypeptide(L)'
;MIKAEDIYKVTNNGLDIILHYYPQARDCVGTNRHFKRRPSEDDASACIKLFGKEGSQQVYKVTDFGDTGTAQSPVDICMYEEGLRFNEAILKLASMYNVTDELNRNVNKPDIRKVPASQDQKDGTKLFELADHLTPDQLRILGPRVTQENAEALHWYSAKYIGYVKNREVTYKYATATYPIFMRECLVKPAEGDTPEVKFYKIYEPLNPDKQWRFSYTPEGVKPKDYINGLSELKALYREFNSREEAAFKKNPDNAEKPYKEQKLQEAFICSGERDALCVKSLGFSPIWFNSETYKLSEQDYKEIMKYVEVLYNIPDIDTTGRVKGTELALRFIDIHTIWLPAWLTTYRDQRGKPRKDFRDFMELRSKNEDFRNLMTLAMPAKFWYSKFNEKSRQWDHNIDADCLHYFLRLNGFYSLHDENSSSTKYIRITGNIVKLIKAKDIRKFIREWAQESFLSRDIRNLILNSPKLSDTALDNLQEIELDFTNYTHNTQMFFFPGCSMEVSGTGIKEHPANGSTLSHYVWEENVLKHKVRLMEDMFTISRKKDIEGNDVFDIRINAVPSNFFGYVINSSRVYWRKELEYNFDDKSVGEAESYREKHKFDIEGEGLTAEEVAEQKRNLINKIFTIGYMLHRYKSPSRAWAPQAMDNKIGEDGECNGRSGKSFMFKALSYFMKTVKLSGRNPKLMDNPHVFDQVNQHTDFILVDDCDRYLNTGLFYDIITSDMTVNPKNNQSFTIPFEESAKLGFTTNYVPIDFDPSTEARLLYLVFSDYYHQRTEDNDYRETRSIRDDFGKDLFSKTYSENEWNADINFFLQCCRFYLSLCEESIKLLPPMENIIRRKYKADMGNNFEDWANSYFSPDSEHLDSFIVREKAFADYKSFSGVNKITMQRFTKALKGFVALCPYIDELNPKDLCNSQGRIVRKDNDGKAADMIYLRSCGTAETAAGGGTEPADPTLMFVPDERPDE
;
A
#
# COMPACT_ATOMS: atom_id res chain seq x y z
N MET A 1 -8.83 -12.25 -33.60
CA MET A 1 -8.42 -13.48 -32.87
C MET A 1 -7.06 -13.85 -33.43
N ILE A 2 -6.04 -13.94 -32.57
CA ILE A 2 -4.66 -14.24 -32.96
C ILE A 2 -4.60 -15.64 -33.53
N LYS A 3 -4.02 -15.79 -34.73
CA LYS A 3 -3.78 -17.08 -35.38
C LYS A 3 -2.34 -17.52 -35.15
N ALA A 4 -2.09 -18.82 -35.28
CA ALA A 4 -0.72 -19.37 -35.26
C ALA A 4 0.20 -18.66 -36.26
N GLU A 5 -0.36 -18.32 -37.43
CA GLU A 5 0.29 -17.56 -38.50
C GLU A 5 0.82 -16.19 -38.05
N ASP A 6 0.09 -15.48 -37.20
CA ASP A 6 0.50 -14.17 -36.70
C ASP A 6 1.71 -14.29 -35.78
N ILE A 7 1.75 -15.37 -34.98
CA ILE A 7 2.88 -15.70 -34.10
C ILE A 7 4.09 -16.11 -34.92
N TYR A 8 3.91 -16.98 -35.92
CA TYR A 8 5.00 -17.45 -36.76
C TYR A 8 5.68 -16.30 -37.51
N LYS A 9 4.92 -15.27 -37.93
CA LYS A 9 5.48 -14.09 -38.62
C LYS A 9 6.47 -13.30 -37.75
N VAL A 10 6.19 -13.16 -36.45
CA VAL A 10 7.06 -12.39 -35.54
C VAL A 10 8.17 -13.24 -34.90
N THR A 11 8.11 -14.57 -35.06
CA THR A 11 9.05 -15.55 -34.46
C THR A 11 9.92 -16.25 -35.51
N ASN A 12 10.27 -15.52 -36.58
CA ASN A 12 11.08 -16.02 -37.68
C ASN A 12 10.55 -17.36 -38.27
N ASN A 13 9.30 -17.33 -38.74
CA ASN A 13 8.57 -18.52 -39.21
C ASN A 13 8.44 -19.62 -38.15
N GLY A 14 8.36 -19.23 -36.87
CA GLY A 14 8.23 -20.14 -35.73
C GLY A 14 9.54 -20.78 -35.24
N LEU A 15 10.69 -20.39 -35.80
CA LEU A 15 12.00 -20.90 -35.38
C LEU A 15 12.33 -20.54 -33.93
N ASP A 16 12.06 -19.29 -33.54
CA ASP A 16 12.44 -18.80 -32.20
C ASP A 16 11.75 -19.61 -31.09
N ILE A 17 10.51 -20.03 -31.35
CA ILE A 17 9.73 -20.90 -30.47
C ILE A 17 10.40 -22.27 -30.32
N ILE A 18 10.85 -22.86 -31.43
CA ILE A 18 11.52 -24.16 -31.40
C ILE A 18 12.83 -24.05 -30.63
N LEU A 19 13.60 -22.98 -30.83
CA LEU A 19 14.88 -22.77 -30.14
C LEU A 19 14.71 -22.42 -28.65
N HIS A 20 13.55 -21.91 -28.25
CA HIS A 20 13.22 -21.71 -26.84
C HIS A 20 13.07 -23.06 -26.11
N TYR A 21 12.30 -24.00 -26.69
CA TYR A 21 12.08 -25.32 -26.10
C TYR A 21 13.26 -26.28 -26.31
N TYR A 22 13.92 -26.20 -27.47
CA TYR A 22 15.04 -27.04 -27.85
C TYR A 22 16.25 -26.20 -28.26
N PRO A 23 16.97 -25.56 -27.31
CA PRO A 23 18.14 -24.73 -27.61
C PRO A 23 19.22 -25.45 -28.43
N GLN A 24 19.36 -26.76 -28.22
CA GLN A 24 20.30 -27.63 -28.94
C GLN A 24 19.99 -27.78 -30.44
N ALA A 25 18.79 -27.43 -30.89
CA ALA A 25 18.44 -27.45 -32.32
C ALA A 25 19.13 -26.32 -33.10
N ARG A 26 19.72 -25.32 -32.42
CA ARG A 26 20.34 -24.13 -33.03
C ARG A 26 21.40 -24.46 -34.06
N ASP A 27 22.26 -25.44 -33.78
CA ASP A 27 23.35 -25.85 -34.68
C ASP A 27 22.89 -26.72 -35.86
N CYS A 28 21.62 -27.14 -35.85
CA CYS A 28 21.04 -27.99 -36.88
C CYS A 28 20.16 -27.21 -37.88
N VAL A 29 19.82 -25.94 -37.59
CA VAL A 29 18.97 -25.11 -38.45
C VAL A 29 19.60 -24.93 -39.84
N GLY A 30 18.85 -25.25 -40.90
CA GLY A 30 19.34 -25.14 -42.28
C GLY A 30 20.31 -26.25 -42.70
N THR A 31 20.53 -27.25 -41.85
CA THR A 31 21.35 -28.43 -42.16
C THR A 31 20.50 -29.70 -42.20
N ASN A 32 21.08 -30.81 -42.67
CA ASN A 32 20.46 -32.15 -42.56
C ASN A 32 20.91 -32.92 -41.30
N ARG A 33 21.47 -32.23 -40.29
CA ARG A 33 21.94 -32.86 -39.05
C ARG A 33 20.78 -33.09 -38.09
N HIS A 34 20.87 -34.17 -37.31
CA HIS A 34 19.94 -34.47 -36.24
C HIS A 34 20.47 -33.93 -34.89
N PHE A 35 19.57 -33.60 -33.98
CA PHE A 35 19.86 -33.24 -32.59
C PHE A 35 19.11 -34.17 -31.62
N LYS A 36 19.57 -34.22 -30.37
CA LYS A 36 18.90 -34.96 -29.29
C LYS A 36 17.78 -34.10 -28.72
N ARG A 37 16.54 -34.56 -28.79
CA ARG A 37 15.40 -33.82 -28.21
C ARG A 37 15.42 -33.97 -26.69
N ARG A 38 15.72 -35.16 -26.20
CA ARG A 38 15.81 -35.49 -24.76
C ARG A 38 17.28 -35.72 -24.37
N PRO A 39 17.77 -35.16 -23.25
CA PRO A 39 19.16 -35.36 -22.81
C PRO A 39 19.53 -36.82 -22.57
N SER A 40 18.55 -37.68 -22.30
CA SER A 40 18.70 -39.11 -22.05
C SER A 40 18.73 -39.99 -23.31
N GLU A 41 18.63 -39.42 -24.52
CA GLU A 41 18.71 -40.19 -25.76
C GLU A 41 20.15 -40.61 -26.07
N ASP A 42 20.34 -41.88 -26.45
CA ASP A 42 21.65 -42.41 -26.85
C ASP A 42 22.11 -41.80 -28.18
N ASP A 43 21.21 -41.72 -29.17
CA ASP A 43 21.46 -41.16 -30.52
C ASP A 43 20.58 -39.94 -30.82
N ALA A 44 21.08 -39.02 -31.65
CA ALA A 44 20.32 -37.85 -32.09
C ALA A 44 19.28 -38.24 -33.16
N SER A 45 17.99 -38.16 -32.83
CA SER A 45 16.88 -38.61 -33.69
C SER A 45 15.97 -37.50 -34.21
N ALA A 46 16.12 -36.25 -33.75
CA ALA A 46 15.24 -35.15 -34.14
C ALA A 46 15.87 -34.28 -35.24
N CYS A 47 15.10 -33.88 -36.24
CA CYS A 47 15.53 -32.94 -37.28
C CYS A 47 14.59 -31.73 -37.36
N ILE A 48 15.12 -30.56 -37.71
CA ILE A 48 14.36 -29.33 -37.91
C ILE A 48 14.39 -28.93 -39.39
N LYS A 49 13.22 -28.66 -39.98
CA LYS A 49 13.09 -28.27 -41.39
C LYS A 49 12.05 -27.17 -41.60
N LEU A 50 12.27 -26.32 -42.59
CA LEU A 50 11.31 -25.30 -43.01
C LEU A 50 10.29 -25.93 -43.99
N PHE A 51 9.00 -25.78 -43.69
CA PHE A 51 7.89 -26.25 -44.51
C PHE A 51 7.13 -25.07 -45.12
N GLY A 52 6.63 -25.22 -46.35
CA GLY A 52 5.86 -24.21 -47.07
C GLY A 52 6.49 -23.84 -48.42
N LYS A 53 5.67 -23.41 -49.39
CA LYS A 53 6.15 -22.95 -50.71
C LYS A 53 6.52 -21.48 -50.65
N GLU A 54 7.48 -21.07 -51.47
CA GLU A 54 7.82 -19.65 -51.71
C GLU A 54 6.56 -18.88 -52.15
N GLY A 55 6.19 -17.81 -51.43
CA GLY A 55 4.93 -17.07 -51.64
C GLY A 55 3.73 -17.50 -50.78
N SER A 56 3.89 -18.53 -49.94
CA SER A 56 2.92 -18.93 -48.90
C SER A 56 3.56 -18.83 -47.50
N GLN A 57 2.76 -18.90 -46.43
CA GLN A 57 3.27 -18.87 -45.07
C GLN A 57 4.20 -20.09 -44.82
N GLN A 58 5.48 -19.81 -44.56
CA GLN A 58 6.47 -20.84 -44.23
C GLN A 58 6.53 -21.04 -42.70
N VAL A 59 6.81 -22.27 -42.25
CA VAL A 59 6.92 -22.60 -40.82
C VAL A 59 7.97 -23.67 -40.57
N TYR A 60 8.85 -23.45 -39.60
CA TYR A 60 9.78 -24.48 -39.16
C TYR A 60 9.03 -25.56 -38.37
N LYS A 61 9.37 -26.83 -38.63
CA LYS A 61 8.83 -27.98 -37.91
C LYS A 61 9.95 -28.90 -37.45
N VAL A 62 9.71 -29.60 -36.35
CA VAL A 62 10.61 -30.64 -35.83
C VAL A 62 10.00 -32.01 -36.09
N THR A 63 10.78 -32.94 -36.61
CA THR A 63 10.41 -34.34 -36.75
C THR A 63 11.36 -35.18 -35.90
N ASP A 64 10.82 -35.86 -34.90
CA ASP A 64 11.57 -36.81 -34.07
C ASP A 64 11.29 -38.25 -34.54
N PHE A 65 12.31 -38.91 -35.08
CA PHE A 65 12.23 -40.28 -35.57
C PHE A 65 12.29 -41.34 -34.45
N GLY A 66 12.64 -40.94 -33.22
CA GLY A 66 12.65 -41.80 -32.03
C GLY A 66 11.30 -41.88 -31.30
N ASP A 67 10.29 -41.14 -31.76
CA ASP A 67 8.95 -41.06 -31.16
C ASP A 67 7.87 -41.39 -32.22
N THR A 68 7.03 -40.43 -32.59
CA THR A 68 5.94 -40.65 -33.56
C THR A 68 6.36 -40.50 -35.03
N GLY A 69 7.56 -39.95 -35.30
CA GLY A 69 8.02 -39.65 -36.67
C GLY A 69 7.21 -38.58 -37.40
N THR A 70 6.32 -37.88 -36.71
CA THR A 70 5.46 -36.83 -37.30
C THR A 70 6.11 -35.45 -37.18
N ALA A 71 5.88 -34.59 -38.19
CA ALA A 71 6.42 -33.22 -38.18
C ALA A 71 5.55 -32.30 -37.31
N GLN A 72 6.07 -31.94 -36.14
CA GLN A 72 5.44 -31.07 -35.16
C GLN A 72 5.71 -29.60 -35.50
N SER A 73 4.64 -28.80 -35.55
CA SER A 73 4.75 -27.34 -35.64
C SER A 73 5.25 -26.75 -34.31
N PRO A 74 5.66 -25.46 -34.29
CA PRO A 74 6.08 -24.81 -33.06
C PRO A 74 4.97 -24.76 -32.01
N VAL A 75 3.70 -24.71 -32.44
CA VAL A 75 2.54 -24.76 -31.53
C VAL A 75 2.37 -26.17 -30.98
N ASP A 76 2.54 -27.22 -31.80
CA ASP A 76 2.46 -28.61 -31.34
C ASP A 76 3.55 -28.92 -30.30
N ILE A 77 4.75 -28.35 -30.46
CA ILE A 77 5.85 -28.47 -29.50
C ILE A 77 5.47 -27.81 -28.17
N CYS A 78 4.97 -26.57 -28.19
CA CYS A 78 4.51 -25.88 -26.99
C CYS A 78 3.38 -26.66 -26.29
N MET A 79 2.43 -27.23 -27.05
CA MET A 79 1.37 -28.09 -26.49
C MET A 79 1.94 -29.32 -25.81
N TYR A 80 2.94 -29.97 -26.41
CA TYR A 80 3.56 -31.19 -25.88
C TYR A 80 4.38 -30.92 -24.61
N GLU A 81 5.31 -29.95 -24.66
CA GLU A 81 6.24 -29.67 -23.55
C GLU A 81 5.54 -29.10 -22.31
N GLU A 82 4.43 -28.39 -22.49
CA GLU A 82 3.73 -27.70 -21.40
C GLU A 82 2.42 -28.39 -20.99
N GLY A 83 2.02 -29.46 -21.69
CA GLY A 83 0.74 -30.13 -21.45
C GLY A 83 -0.49 -29.26 -21.75
N LEU A 84 -0.37 -28.31 -22.69
CA LEU A 84 -1.39 -27.31 -23.01
C LEU A 84 -2.29 -27.74 -24.17
N ARG A 85 -3.54 -27.24 -24.19
CA ARG A 85 -4.41 -27.32 -25.36
C ARG A 85 -4.01 -26.28 -26.41
N PHE A 86 -4.43 -26.49 -27.66
CA PHE A 86 -4.07 -25.61 -28.79
C PHE A 86 -4.30 -24.11 -28.51
N ASN A 87 -5.49 -23.72 -28.03
CA ASN A 87 -5.78 -22.30 -27.76
C ASN A 87 -4.96 -21.73 -26.59
N GLU A 88 -4.63 -22.56 -25.59
CA GLU A 88 -3.77 -22.17 -24.46
C GLU A 88 -2.34 -21.92 -24.95
N ALA A 89 -1.82 -22.81 -25.81
CA ALA A 89 -0.50 -22.66 -26.43
C ALA A 89 -0.41 -21.39 -27.31
N ILE A 90 -1.43 -21.12 -28.13
CA ILE A 90 -1.49 -19.89 -28.95
C ILE A 90 -1.40 -18.63 -28.07
N LEU A 91 -2.13 -18.57 -26.96
CA LEU A 91 -2.14 -17.39 -26.10
C LEU A 91 -0.85 -17.24 -25.29
N LYS A 92 -0.27 -18.35 -24.81
CA LYS A 92 1.04 -18.34 -24.14
C LYS A 92 2.13 -17.82 -25.08
N LEU A 93 2.18 -18.34 -26.30
CA LEU A 93 3.14 -17.90 -27.32
C LEU A 93 2.90 -16.45 -27.75
N ALA A 94 1.64 -16.03 -27.95
CA ALA A 94 1.32 -14.64 -28.26
C ALA A 94 1.80 -13.69 -27.15
N SER A 95 1.60 -14.05 -25.88
CA SER A 95 2.10 -13.27 -24.75
C SER A 95 3.64 -13.25 -24.69
N MET A 96 4.29 -14.39 -24.92
CA MET A 96 5.75 -14.53 -24.87
C MET A 96 6.45 -13.67 -25.93
N TYR A 97 5.86 -13.58 -27.12
CA TYR A 97 6.42 -12.84 -28.26
C TYR A 97 5.71 -11.51 -28.53
N ASN A 98 4.93 -11.02 -27.56
CA ASN A 98 4.23 -9.74 -27.59
C ASN A 98 3.36 -9.51 -28.85
N VAL A 99 2.67 -10.55 -29.30
CA VAL A 99 1.69 -10.49 -30.39
C VAL A 99 0.35 -10.06 -29.82
N THR A 100 -0.12 -8.88 -30.21
CA THR A 100 -1.41 -8.32 -29.75
C THR A 100 -2.37 -8.10 -30.91
N ASP A 101 -3.67 -8.09 -30.62
CA ASP A 101 -4.76 -7.86 -31.58
C ASP A 101 -5.57 -6.63 -31.11
N GLU A 102 -4.87 -5.50 -30.91
CA GLU A 102 -5.47 -4.28 -30.39
C GLU A 102 -6.35 -3.57 -31.42
N LEU A 103 -7.47 -3.00 -30.94
CA LEU A 103 -8.38 -2.23 -31.80
C LEU A 103 -7.71 -0.95 -32.27
N ASN A 104 -7.64 -0.76 -33.59
CA ASN A 104 -7.03 0.40 -34.21
C ASN A 104 -8.13 1.38 -34.66
N ARG A 105 -8.11 2.63 -34.15
CA ARG A 105 -9.09 3.67 -34.51
C ARG A 105 -9.19 3.94 -36.01
N ASN A 106 -8.11 3.73 -36.77
CA ASN A 106 -8.11 3.94 -38.22
C ASN A 106 -8.76 2.79 -38.99
N VAL A 107 -8.79 1.59 -38.40
CA VAL A 107 -9.31 0.35 -39.00
C VAL A 107 -10.73 0.03 -38.51
N ASN A 108 -10.97 0.16 -37.20
CA ASN A 108 -12.22 -0.09 -36.53
C ASN A 108 -13.08 1.18 -36.48
N LYS A 109 -13.54 1.62 -37.66
CA LYS A 109 -14.46 2.74 -37.80
C LYS A 109 -15.69 2.35 -38.64
N PRO A 110 -16.86 2.89 -38.31
CA PRO A 110 -18.04 2.75 -39.17
C PRO A 110 -17.88 3.53 -40.47
N ASP A 111 -18.67 3.19 -41.49
CA ASP A 111 -18.93 4.09 -42.61
C ASP A 111 -20.05 5.07 -42.21
N ILE A 112 -19.75 6.38 -42.22
CA ILE A 112 -20.67 7.43 -41.76
C ILE A 112 -21.17 8.23 -42.95
N ARG A 113 -22.48 8.31 -43.10
CA ARG A 113 -23.14 9.10 -44.17
C ARG A 113 -24.17 10.05 -43.56
N LYS A 114 -24.20 11.29 -44.03
CA LYS A 114 -25.11 12.33 -43.55
C LYS A 114 -26.08 12.74 -44.64
N VAL A 115 -27.36 12.79 -44.32
CA VAL A 115 -28.42 13.23 -45.25
C VAL A 115 -29.46 14.09 -44.51
N PRO A 116 -30.18 14.99 -45.19
CA PRO A 116 -31.29 15.73 -44.59
C PRO A 116 -32.40 14.79 -44.07
N ALA A 117 -32.96 15.08 -42.91
CA ALA A 117 -34.07 14.32 -42.33
C ALA A 117 -35.40 14.64 -43.05
N SER A 118 -36.22 13.61 -43.29
CA SER A 118 -37.57 13.79 -43.82
C SER A 118 -38.51 14.39 -42.77
N GLN A 119 -39.69 14.88 -43.19
CA GLN A 119 -40.66 15.49 -42.26
C GLN A 119 -41.15 14.52 -41.17
N ASP A 120 -41.15 13.22 -41.42
CA ASP A 120 -41.60 12.19 -40.48
C ASP A 120 -40.52 11.77 -39.48
N GLN A 121 -39.26 12.14 -39.74
CA GLN A 121 -38.10 11.81 -38.90
C GLN A 121 -37.89 12.92 -37.86
N LYS A 122 -38.49 12.74 -36.67
CA LYS A 122 -38.37 13.68 -35.56
C LYS A 122 -36.95 13.67 -34.97
N ASP A 123 -36.45 14.83 -34.57
CA ASP A 123 -35.18 14.96 -33.84
C ASP A 123 -35.20 14.09 -32.57
N GLY A 124 -34.07 13.41 -32.30
CA GLY A 124 -33.93 12.46 -31.20
C GLY A 124 -34.34 11.02 -31.55
N THR A 125 -34.92 10.77 -32.73
CA THR A 125 -35.23 9.40 -33.15
C THR A 125 -34.01 8.65 -33.68
N LYS A 126 -33.98 7.33 -33.44
CA LYS A 126 -32.98 6.41 -34.00
C LYS A 126 -33.65 5.49 -35.01
N LEU A 127 -33.06 5.43 -36.20
CA LEU A 127 -33.48 4.57 -37.30
C LEU A 127 -32.51 3.39 -37.38
N PHE A 128 -32.95 2.23 -37.87
CA PHE A 128 -32.06 1.10 -38.11
C PHE A 128 -32.65 0.18 -39.17
N GLU A 129 -31.78 -0.60 -39.81
CA GLU A 129 -32.17 -1.72 -40.68
C GLU A 129 -31.39 -2.95 -40.22
N LEU A 130 -32.09 -4.06 -39.99
CA LEU A 130 -31.48 -5.33 -39.62
C LEU A 130 -31.03 -6.08 -40.89
N ALA A 131 -29.95 -6.83 -40.77
CA ALA A 131 -29.55 -7.81 -41.76
C ALA A 131 -30.36 -9.11 -41.57
N ASP A 132 -30.52 -9.87 -42.66
CA ASP A 132 -31.33 -11.09 -42.63
C ASP A 132 -30.69 -12.19 -41.77
N HIS A 133 -29.35 -12.27 -41.76
CA HIS A 133 -28.59 -13.29 -41.02
C HIS A 133 -27.25 -12.73 -40.54
N LEU A 134 -26.72 -13.30 -39.45
CA LEU A 134 -25.37 -12.99 -38.99
C LEU A 134 -24.35 -13.77 -39.82
N THR A 135 -23.25 -13.13 -40.18
CA THR A 135 -22.13 -13.78 -40.86
C THR A 135 -21.34 -14.70 -39.90
N PRO A 136 -20.62 -15.71 -40.40
CA PRO A 136 -19.80 -16.58 -39.55
C PRO A 136 -18.78 -15.84 -38.67
N ASP A 137 -18.19 -14.76 -39.19
CA ASP A 137 -17.24 -13.94 -38.44
C ASP A 137 -17.93 -13.13 -37.34
N GLN A 138 -19.13 -12.62 -37.60
CA GLN A 138 -19.95 -11.94 -36.60
C GLN A 138 -20.37 -12.88 -35.47
N LEU A 139 -20.77 -14.12 -35.78
CA LEU A 139 -21.08 -15.14 -34.79
C LEU A 139 -19.86 -15.46 -33.91
N ARG A 140 -18.66 -15.54 -34.51
CA ARG A 140 -17.40 -15.73 -33.76
C ARG A 140 -17.09 -14.55 -32.82
N ILE A 141 -17.47 -13.33 -33.19
CA ILE A 141 -17.35 -12.14 -32.32
C ILE A 141 -18.31 -12.24 -31.13
N LEU A 142 -19.53 -12.75 -31.34
CA LEU A 142 -20.50 -12.91 -30.28
C LEU A 142 -20.05 -13.95 -29.23
N GLY A 143 -19.46 -15.06 -29.65
CA GLY A 143 -18.81 -16.00 -28.73
C GLY A 143 -18.39 -17.33 -29.37
N PRO A 144 -17.59 -18.15 -28.68
CA PRO A 144 -17.29 -19.51 -29.11
C PRO A 144 -18.55 -20.34 -29.28
N ARG A 145 -18.63 -21.12 -30.37
CA ARG A 145 -19.75 -22.05 -30.67
C ARG A 145 -21.13 -21.41 -30.85
N VAL A 146 -21.23 -20.09 -30.84
CA VAL A 146 -22.47 -19.38 -31.13
C VAL A 146 -22.87 -19.66 -32.59
N THR A 147 -24.12 -20.08 -32.79
CA THR A 147 -24.73 -20.36 -34.09
C THR A 147 -25.80 -19.31 -34.36
N GLN A 148 -26.28 -19.25 -35.60
CA GLN A 148 -27.40 -18.40 -35.98
C GLN A 148 -28.65 -18.69 -35.11
N GLU A 149 -28.98 -19.96 -34.93
CA GLU A 149 -30.10 -20.42 -34.09
C GLU A 149 -29.98 -19.93 -32.63
N ASN A 150 -28.76 -19.97 -32.07
CA ASN A 150 -28.50 -19.49 -30.71
C ASN A 150 -28.71 -17.97 -30.57
N ALA A 151 -28.28 -17.20 -31.59
CA ALA A 151 -28.47 -15.76 -31.62
C ALA A 151 -29.96 -15.40 -31.74
N GLU A 152 -30.68 -16.05 -32.66
CA GLU A 152 -32.12 -15.86 -32.87
C GLU A 152 -32.94 -16.24 -31.63
N ALA A 153 -32.59 -17.33 -30.95
CA ALA A 153 -33.25 -17.78 -29.73
C ALA A 153 -33.13 -16.79 -28.55
N LEU A 154 -32.17 -15.86 -28.61
CA LEU A 154 -32.00 -14.75 -27.65
C LEU A 154 -32.27 -13.37 -28.30
N HIS A 155 -32.88 -13.38 -29.48
CA HIS A 155 -33.27 -12.22 -30.28
C HIS A 155 -32.12 -11.25 -30.62
N TRP A 156 -30.96 -11.81 -30.98
CA TRP A 156 -29.81 -11.07 -31.49
C TRP A 156 -29.81 -11.00 -33.01
N TYR A 157 -29.58 -9.80 -33.53
CA TYR A 157 -29.52 -9.49 -34.95
C TYR A 157 -28.27 -8.68 -35.27
N SER A 158 -27.82 -8.74 -36.53
CA SER A 158 -26.86 -7.76 -37.04
C SER A 158 -27.62 -6.57 -37.65
N ALA A 159 -27.15 -5.35 -37.42
CA ALA A 159 -27.68 -4.16 -38.10
C ALA A 159 -26.83 -3.84 -39.33
N LYS A 160 -27.49 -3.55 -40.47
CA LYS A 160 -26.82 -2.98 -41.65
C LYS A 160 -26.38 -1.55 -41.35
N TYR A 161 -27.24 -0.77 -40.69
CA TYR A 161 -26.93 0.56 -40.22
C TYR A 161 -27.75 0.97 -39.00
N ILE A 162 -27.28 2.01 -38.33
CA ILE A 162 -28.06 2.79 -37.35
C ILE A 162 -27.99 4.27 -37.74
N GLY A 163 -29.15 4.91 -37.86
CA GLY A 163 -29.31 6.34 -38.12
C GLY A 163 -29.66 7.11 -36.85
N TYR A 164 -29.08 8.29 -36.68
CA TYR A 164 -29.43 9.22 -35.60
C TYR A 164 -29.91 10.55 -36.18
N VAL A 165 -31.10 10.98 -35.80
CA VAL A 165 -31.69 12.24 -36.28
C VAL A 165 -31.39 13.36 -35.28
N LYS A 166 -30.64 14.38 -35.71
CA LYS A 166 -30.33 15.57 -34.91
C LYS A 166 -30.24 16.79 -35.79
N ASN A 167 -30.83 17.90 -35.36
CA ASN A 167 -30.82 19.17 -36.09
C ASN A 167 -31.36 19.03 -37.53
N ARG A 168 -32.39 18.18 -37.74
CA ARG A 168 -32.95 17.84 -39.06
C ARG A 168 -31.94 17.22 -40.04
N GLU A 169 -30.86 16.62 -39.53
CA GLU A 169 -29.92 15.80 -40.30
C GLU A 169 -29.93 14.37 -39.73
N VAL A 170 -29.96 13.37 -40.61
CA VAL A 170 -29.77 11.97 -40.26
C VAL A 170 -28.31 11.60 -40.47
N THR A 171 -27.64 11.17 -39.40
CA THR A 171 -26.31 10.56 -39.48
C THR A 171 -26.46 9.04 -39.46
N TYR A 172 -26.26 8.39 -40.61
CA TYR A 172 -26.20 6.95 -40.74
C TYR A 172 -24.81 6.42 -40.40
N LYS A 173 -24.78 5.35 -39.63
CA LYS A 173 -23.60 4.59 -39.23
C LYS A 173 -23.76 3.17 -39.73
N TYR A 174 -23.07 2.83 -40.82
CA TYR A 174 -23.13 1.52 -41.45
C TYR A 174 -22.14 0.56 -40.79
N ALA A 175 -22.57 -0.68 -40.61
CA ALA A 175 -21.72 -1.76 -40.14
C ALA A 175 -20.73 -2.17 -41.24
N THR A 176 -19.50 -2.50 -40.84
CA THR A 176 -18.44 -3.00 -41.73
C THR A 176 -17.86 -4.30 -41.15
N ALA A 177 -17.02 -5.01 -41.93
CA ALA A 177 -16.35 -6.22 -41.44
C ALA A 177 -15.48 -5.96 -40.19
N THR A 178 -14.87 -4.77 -40.10
CA THR A 178 -14.04 -4.35 -38.95
C THR A 178 -14.82 -3.54 -37.91
N TYR A 179 -16.10 -3.26 -38.15
CA TYR A 179 -17.01 -2.54 -37.26
C TYR A 179 -18.43 -3.14 -37.34
N PRO A 180 -18.67 -4.34 -36.81
CA PRO A 180 -20.00 -4.92 -36.78
C PRO A 180 -20.86 -4.21 -35.73
N ILE A 181 -22.15 -4.06 -36.07
CA ILE A 181 -23.16 -3.52 -35.18
C ILE A 181 -24.18 -4.62 -34.92
N PHE A 182 -24.43 -4.91 -33.65
CA PHE A 182 -25.40 -5.89 -33.19
C PHE A 182 -26.56 -5.21 -32.50
N MET A 183 -27.75 -5.79 -32.62
CA MET A 183 -28.95 -5.33 -31.94
C MET A 183 -29.65 -6.51 -31.28
N ARG A 184 -29.99 -6.37 -30.01
CA ARG A 184 -30.83 -7.32 -29.29
C ARG A 184 -32.22 -6.75 -29.07
N GLU A 185 -33.24 -7.45 -29.52
CA GLU A 185 -34.63 -7.12 -29.22
C GLU A 185 -34.98 -7.55 -27.78
N CYS A 186 -35.61 -6.66 -27.02
CA CYS A 186 -35.95 -6.87 -25.62
C CYS A 186 -37.43 -6.56 -25.40
N LEU A 187 -38.22 -7.61 -25.14
CA LEU A 187 -39.66 -7.50 -24.88
C LEU A 187 -39.90 -6.99 -23.45
N VAL A 188 -40.65 -5.89 -23.31
CA VAL A 188 -41.03 -5.30 -22.01
C VAL A 188 -42.44 -5.75 -21.61
N LYS A 189 -43.39 -5.64 -22.55
CA LYS A 189 -44.76 -6.14 -22.38
C LYS A 189 -45.24 -6.83 -23.66
N PRO A 190 -45.80 -8.04 -23.57
CA PRO A 190 -46.45 -8.67 -24.71
C PRO A 190 -47.69 -7.86 -25.13
N ALA A 191 -48.14 -8.05 -26.37
CA ALA A 191 -49.40 -7.47 -26.81
C ALA A 191 -50.59 -8.10 -26.03
N GLU A 192 -51.50 -7.26 -25.54
CA GLU A 192 -52.72 -7.68 -24.84
C GLU A 192 -53.94 -7.01 -25.48
N GLY A 193 -54.75 -7.77 -26.22
CA GLY A 193 -55.90 -7.24 -26.95
C GLY A 193 -55.50 -6.19 -28.00
N ASP A 194 -56.05 -4.98 -27.89
CA ASP A 194 -55.74 -3.83 -28.76
C ASP A 194 -54.46 -3.07 -28.34
N THR A 195 -53.81 -3.46 -27.23
CA THR A 195 -52.56 -2.82 -26.81
C THR A 195 -51.36 -3.46 -27.51
N PRO A 196 -50.55 -2.66 -28.25
CA PRO A 196 -49.39 -3.19 -28.97
C PRO A 196 -48.30 -3.63 -28.00
N GLU A 197 -47.44 -4.55 -28.45
CA GLU A 197 -46.26 -4.94 -27.69
C GLU A 197 -45.34 -3.74 -27.42
N VAL A 198 -44.75 -3.71 -26.23
CA VAL A 198 -43.74 -2.71 -25.85
C VAL A 198 -42.38 -3.39 -25.85
N LYS A 199 -41.48 -2.92 -26.71
CA LYS A 199 -40.11 -3.44 -26.83
C LYS A 199 -39.08 -2.33 -26.98
N PHE A 200 -37.85 -2.64 -26.60
CA PHE A 200 -36.68 -1.82 -26.90
C PHE A 200 -35.57 -2.69 -27.51
N TYR A 201 -34.63 -2.05 -28.19
CA TYR A 201 -33.44 -2.66 -28.72
C TYR A 201 -32.21 -2.17 -27.97
N LYS A 202 -31.38 -3.11 -27.57
CA LYS A 202 -30.01 -2.83 -27.11
C LYS A 202 -29.08 -2.89 -28.32
N ILE A 203 -28.40 -1.79 -28.59
CA ILE A 203 -27.37 -1.68 -29.63
C ILE A 203 -26.02 -2.00 -29.00
N TYR A 204 -25.26 -2.88 -29.64
CA TYR A 204 -23.93 -3.31 -29.21
C TYR A 204 -22.90 -3.16 -30.34
N GLU A 205 -21.83 -2.43 -30.05
CA GLU A 205 -20.71 -2.16 -30.96
C GLU A 205 -19.40 -2.71 -30.37
N PRO A 206 -19.15 -4.04 -30.42
CA PRO A 206 -18.07 -4.71 -29.69
C PRO A 206 -16.68 -4.16 -30.02
N LEU A 207 -16.46 -3.83 -31.30
CA LEU A 207 -15.18 -3.41 -31.84
C LEU A 207 -15.02 -1.88 -31.88
N ASN A 208 -15.90 -1.12 -31.22
CA ASN A 208 -15.71 0.31 -31.05
C ASN A 208 -14.49 0.56 -30.13
N PRO A 209 -13.47 1.32 -30.57
CA PRO A 209 -12.32 1.67 -29.74
C PRO A 209 -12.71 2.37 -28.43
N ASP A 210 -13.73 3.23 -28.47
CA ASP A 210 -14.20 3.99 -27.31
C ASP A 210 -15.24 3.20 -26.50
N LYS A 211 -14.81 2.67 -25.35
CA LYS A 211 -15.63 1.78 -24.50
C LYS A 211 -16.98 2.36 -24.09
N GLN A 212 -17.04 3.66 -23.79
CA GLN A 212 -18.26 4.33 -23.34
C GLN A 212 -19.38 4.31 -24.39
N TRP A 213 -19.04 4.17 -25.67
CA TRP A 213 -20.00 4.22 -26.78
C TRP A 213 -20.39 2.84 -27.32
N ARG A 214 -19.97 1.76 -26.65
CA ARG A 214 -20.25 0.38 -27.11
C ARG A 214 -21.69 -0.05 -26.94
N PHE A 215 -22.42 0.58 -26.04
CA PHE A 215 -23.78 0.20 -25.70
C PHE A 215 -24.68 1.42 -25.80
N SER A 216 -25.80 1.28 -26.52
CA SER A 216 -26.86 2.28 -26.49
C SER A 216 -28.22 1.61 -26.63
N TYR A 217 -29.30 2.37 -26.47
CA TYR A 217 -30.66 1.84 -26.51
C TYR A 217 -31.53 2.63 -27.49
N THR A 218 -32.55 1.98 -28.01
CA THR A 218 -33.61 2.59 -28.82
C THR A 218 -34.93 1.83 -28.68
N PRO A 219 -36.10 2.47 -28.63
CA PRO A 219 -36.31 3.90 -28.47
C PRO A 219 -35.83 4.39 -27.10
N GLU A 220 -35.48 5.67 -27.02
CA GLU A 220 -35.03 6.29 -25.76
C GLU A 220 -36.19 6.34 -24.75
N GLY A 221 -35.90 6.07 -23.47
CA GLY A 221 -36.90 6.08 -22.39
C GLY A 221 -37.78 4.84 -22.26
N VAL A 222 -37.76 3.90 -23.21
CA VAL A 222 -38.59 2.66 -23.15
C VAL A 222 -37.98 1.58 -22.25
N LYS A 223 -36.65 1.54 -22.13
CA LYS A 223 -35.94 0.55 -21.32
C LYS A 223 -36.34 0.71 -19.83
N PRO A 224 -36.88 -0.34 -19.17
CA PRO A 224 -37.15 -0.31 -17.75
C PRO A 224 -35.87 -0.18 -16.92
N LYS A 225 -35.99 0.45 -15.74
CA LYS A 225 -34.89 0.54 -14.77
C LYS A 225 -34.42 -0.86 -14.35
N ASP A 226 -35.39 -1.71 -14.01
CA ASP A 226 -35.17 -3.09 -13.61
C ASP A 226 -35.69 -4.00 -14.74
N TYR A 227 -34.75 -4.60 -15.48
CA TYR A 227 -35.05 -5.52 -16.59
C TYR A 227 -34.12 -6.73 -16.52
N ILE A 228 -34.73 -7.92 -16.52
CA ILE A 228 -34.03 -9.21 -16.48
C ILE A 228 -34.03 -9.79 -17.87
N ASN A 229 -32.86 -9.83 -18.50
CA ASN A 229 -32.71 -10.38 -19.84
C ASN A 229 -32.77 -11.92 -19.77
N GLY A 230 -33.36 -12.56 -20.79
CA GLY A 230 -33.55 -14.01 -20.84
C GLY A 230 -34.80 -14.51 -20.08
N LEU A 231 -35.44 -13.68 -19.26
CA LEU A 231 -36.62 -14.09 -18.49
C LEU A 231 -37.84 -14.35 -19.38
N SER A 232 -38.06 -13.53 -20.41
CA SER A 232 -39.13 -13.76 -21.40
C SER A 232 -38.92 -15.08 -22.14
N GLU A 233 -37.69 -15.34 -22.55
CA GLU A 233 -37.26 -16.53 -23.27
C GLU A 233 -37.39 -17.78 -22.38
N LEU A 234 -37.04 -17.68 -21.09
CA LEU A 234 -37.25 -18.75 -20.11
C LEU A 234 -38.73 -19.07 -19.90
N LYS A 235 -39.59 -18.04 -19.82
CA LYS A 235 -41.05 -18.22 -19.70
C LYS A 235 -41.63 -18.91 -20.92
N ALA A 236 -41.18 -18.51 -22.12
CA ALA A 236 -41.60 -19.16 -23.36
C ALA A 236 -41.19 -20.64 -23.38
N LEU A 237 -39.92 -20.93 -23.05
CA LEU A 237 -39.39 -22.29 -22.99
C LEU A 237 -40.14 -23.16 -21.96
N TYR A 238 -40.46 -22.60 -20.80
CA TYR A 238 -41.23 -23.30 -19.77
C TYR A 238 -42.63 -23.68 -20.26
N ARG A 239 -43.33 -22.76 -20.95
CA ARG A 239 -44.67 -23.02 -21.50
C ARG A 239 -44.62 -24.09 -22.59
N GLU A 240 -43.63 -24.02 -23.47
CA GLU A 240 -43.43 -25.01 -24.53
C GLU A 240 -43.13 -26.41 -23.95
N PHE A 241 -42.22 -26.47 -22.97
CA PHE A 241 -41.87 -27.70 -22.26
C PHE A 241 -43.10 -28.35 -21.63
N ASN A 242 -43.88 -27.59 -20.87
CA ASN A 242 -45.07 -28.09 -20.19
C ASN A 242 -46.18 -28.49 -21.17
N SER A 243 -46.36 -27.77 -22.27
CA SER A 243 -47.32 -28.16 -23.31
C SER A 243 -46.98 -29.52 -23.92
N ARG A 244 -45.68 -29.78 -24.16
CA ARG A 244 -45.21 -31.08 -24.66
C ARG A 244 -45.38 -32.20 -23.63
N GLU A 245 -45.01 -31.94 -22.38
CA GLU A 245 -45.16 -32.91 -21.29
C GLU A 245 -46.64 -33.21 -20.97
N GLU A 246 -47.51 -32.21 -21.01
CA GLU A 246 -48.96 -32.40 -20.87
C GLU A 246 -49.52 -33.27 -22.02
N ALA A 247 -49.10 -33.00 -23.25
CA ALA A 247 -49.49 -33.81 -24.40
C ALA A 247 -49.01 -35.26 -24.29
N ALA A 248 -47.81 -35.49 -23.75
CA ALA A 248 -47.28 -36.83 -23.47
C ALA A 248 -48.03 -37.51 -22.31
N PHE A 249 -48.33 -36.76 -21.24
CA PHE A 249 -49.06 -37.24 -20.07
C PHE A 249 -50.48 -37.70 -20.43
N LYS A 250 -51.20 -36.91 -21.23
CA LYS A 250 -52.57 -37.22 -21.69
C LYS A 250 -52.64 -38.37 -22.71
N LYS A 251 -51.53 -38.69 -23.41
CA LYS A 251 -51.46 -39.87 -24.29
C LYS A 251 -51.45 -41.19 -23.53
N ASN A 252 -51.12 -41.19 -22.23
CA ASN A 252 -51.17 -42.40 -21.41
C ASN A 252 -52.62 -42.68 -20.96
N PRO A 253 -53.22 -43.84 -21.30
CA PRO A 253 -54.59 -44.20 -20.91
C PRO A 253 -54.85 -44.11 -19.40
N ASP A 254 -53.85 -44.40 -18.56
CA ASP A 254 -53.96 -44.38 -17.10
C ASP A 254 -54.03 -42.97 -16.49
N ASN A 255 -53.84 -41.95 -17.31
CA ASN A 255 -53.77 -40.54 -16.93
C ASN A 255 -54.82 -39.67 -17.63
N ALA A 256 -55.70 -40.25 -18.45
CA ALA A 256 -56.67 -39.52 -19.26
C ALA A 256 -57.59 -38.59 -18.44
N GLU A 257 -57.92 -38.96 -17.19
CA GLU A 257 -58.75 -38.15 -16.28
C GLU A 257 -57.98 -37.43 -15.17
N LYS A 258 -56.64 -37.55 -15.12
CA LYS A 258 -55.84 -36.89 -14.08
C LYS A 258 -55.43 -35.47 -14.51
N PRO A 259 -55.49 -34.46 -13.61
CA PRO A 259 -54.99 -33.13 -13.93
C PRO A 259 -53.46 -33.16 -14.08
N TYR A 260 -52.95 -32.57 -15.17
CA TYR A 260 -51.52 -32.38 -15.35
C TYR A 260 -51.02 -31.31 -14.38
N LYS A 261 -49.89 -31.60 -13.72
CA LYS A 261 -49.19 -30.64 -12.86
C LYS A 261 -47.97 -30.16 -13.61
N GLU A 262 -47.91 -28.84 -13.84
CA GLU A 262 -46.77 -28.23 -14.52
C GLU A 262 -45.45 -28.58 -13.81
N GLN A 263 -44.48 -28.97 -14.61
CA GLN A 263 -43.12 -29.33 -14.20
C GLN A 263 -42.18 -28.17 -14.47
N LYS A 264 -41.20 -28.01 -13.59
CA LYS A 264 -40.14 -27.02 -13.75
C LYS A 264 -39.09 -27.51 -14.75
N LEU A 265 -38.46 -26.56 -15.43
CA LEU A 265 -37.23 -26.82 -16.17
C LEU A 265 -36.13 -27.19 -15.18
N GLN A 266 -35.18 -28.02 -15.61
CA GLN A 266 -34.12 -28.50 -14.73
C GLN A 266 -33.30 -27.34 -14.16
N GLU A 267 -32.89 -26.40 -15.00
CA GLU A 267 -31.93 -25.37 -14.63
C GLU A 267 -31.95 -24.12 -15.50
N ALA A 268 -31.49 -23.00 -14.93
CA ALA A 268 -31.11 -21.78 -15.63
C ALA A 268 -29.84 -21.17 -15.03
N PHE A 269 -29.19 -20.28 -15.77
CA PHE A 269 -27.87 -19.72 -15.43
C PHE A 269 -27.89 -18.20 -15.44
N ILE A 270 -27.59 -17.58 -14.31
CA ILE A 270 -27.26 -16.16 -14.23
C ILE A 270 -25.84 -15.96 -14.78
N CYS A 271 -25.72 -15.12 -15.81
CA CYS A 271 -24.47 -14.76 -16.47
C CYS A 271 -24.12 -13.30 -16.15
N SER A 272 -22.83 -12.97 -16.12
CA SER A 272 -22.35 -11.59 -15.87
C SER A 272 -22.68 -10.63 -17.02
N GLY A 273 -22.83 -11.14 -18.25
CA GLY A 273 -23.16 -10.34 -19.42
C GLY A 273 -23.72 -11.12 -20.61
N GLU A 274 -23.97 -10.38 -21.70
CA GLU A 274 -24.67 -10.88 -22.90
C GLU A 274 -23.92 -11.94 -23.67
N ARG A 275 -22.60 -11.81 -23.72
CA ARG A 275 -21.75 -12.73 -24.49
C ARG A 275 -21.60 -14.05 -23.75
N ASP A 276 -21.52 -13.99 -22.43
CA ASP A 276 -21.58 -15.16 -21.56
C ASP A 276 -22.92 -15.87 -21.70
N ALA A 277 -24.02 -15.13 -21.75
CA ALA A 277 -25.35 -15.69 -22.00
C ALA A 277 -25.44 -16.41 -23.36
N LEU A 278 -24.92 -15.82 -24.44
CA LEU A 278 -24.85 -16.49 -25.75
C LEU A 278 -23.99 -17.76 -25.71
N CYS A 279 -22.89 -17.74 -24.96
CA CYS A 279 -22.02 -18.90 -24.76
C CYS A 279 -22.76 -20.02 -24.00
N VAL A 280 -23.46 -19.70 -22.91
CA VAL A 280 -24.31 -20.65 -22.17
C VAL A 280 -25.42 -21.22 -23.06
N LYS A 281 -26.08 -20.38 -23.86
CA LYS A 281 -27.10 -20.83 -24.82
C LYS A 281 -26.52 -21.80 -25.85
N SER A 282 -25.31 -21.55 -26.33
CA SER A 282 -24.62 -22.43 -27.29
C SER A 282 -24.30 -23.83 -26.75
N LEU A 283 -24.30 -23.99 -25.44
CA LEU A 283 -24.14 -25.28 -24.76
C LEU A 283 -25.49 -25.99 -24.51
N GLY A 284 -26.62 -25.35 -24.87
CA GLY A 284 -27.96 -25.92 -24.74
C GLY A 284 -28.72 -25.51 -23.47
N PHE A 285 -28.20 -24.55 -22.70
CA PHE A 285 -28.80 -24.12 -21.44
C PHE A 285 -29.56 -22.78 -21.56
N SER A 286 -30.31 -22.43 -20.52
CA SER A 286 -31.14 -21.23 -20.46
C SER A 286 -30.44 -20.11 -19.67
N PRO A 287 -29.90 -19.07 -20.35
CA PRO A 287 -29.24 -17.97 -19.66
C PRO A 287 -30.21 -16.88 -19.21
N ILE A 288 -29.87 -16.23 -18.10
CA ILE A 288 -30.45 -15.00 -17.57
C ILE A 288 -29.29 -14.04 -17.28
N TRP A 289 -29.46 -12.73 -17.48
CA TRP A 289 -28.43 -11.77 -17.08
C TRP A 289 -29.03 -10.39 -16.80
N PHE A 290 -28.32 -9.62 -15.97
CA PHE A 290 -28.78 -8.31 -15.52
C PHE A 290 -28.16 -7.16 -16.32
N ASN A 291 -28.71 -5.96 -16.16
CA ASN A 291 -28.22 -4.75 -16.83
C ASN A 291 -26.83 -4.29 -16.37
N SER A 292 -26.44 -4.69 -15.16
CA SER A 292 -25.15 -4.41 -14.54
C SER A 292 -24.82 -5.58 -13.62
N GLU A 293 -23.54 -5.91 -13.51
CA GLU A 293 -23.02 -6.85 -12.53
C GLU A 293 -23.30 -6.41 -11.08
N THR A 294 -23.48 -5.11 -10.86
CA THR A 294 -23.87 -4.54 -9.55
C THR A 294 -25.38 -4.62 -9.27
N TYR A 295 -26.17 -5.25 -10.14
CA TYR A 295 -27.62 -5.39 -9.95
C TYR A 295 -27.91 -6.19 -8.69
N LYS A 296 -28.76 -5.64 -7.82
CA LYS A 296 -29.20 -6.31 -6.61
C LYS A 296 -30.49 -7.07 -6.88
N LEU A 297 -30.38 -8.37 -7.12
CA LEU A 297 -31.54 -9.25 -7.33
C LEU A 297 -32.53 -9.11 -6.16
N SER A 298 -33.79 -8.77 -6.45
CA SER A 298 -34.84 -8.64 -5.44
C SER A 298 -35.41 -10.01 -5.07
N GLU A 299 -36.05 -10.13 -3.91
CA GLU A 299 -36.75 -11.37 -3.55
C GLU A 299 -37.89 -11.72 -4.52
N GLN A 300 -38.56 -10.70 -5.06
CA GLN A 300 -39.66 -10.88 -6.01
C GLN A 300 -39.15 -11.46 -7.32
N ASP A 301 -38.05 -10.91 -7.84
CA ASP A 301 -37.39 -11.41 -9.05
C ASP A 301 -36.88 -12.84 -8.87
N TYR A 302 -36.23 -13.11 -7.74
CA TYR A 302 -35.75 -14.46 -7.42
C TYR A 302 -36.91 -15.46 -7.37
N LYS A 303 -37.99 -15.13 -6.64
CA LYS A 303 -39.20 -15.97 -6.60
C LYS A 303 -39.82 -16.16 -7.98
N GLU A 304 -39.81 -15.13 -8.82
CA GLU A 304 -40.32 -15.21 -10.19
C GLU A 304 -39.49 -16.18 -11.06
N ILE A 305 -38.17 -16.11 -11.01
CA ILE A 305 -37.29 -17.05 -11.74
C ILE A 305 -37.53 -18.49 -11.25
N MET A 306 -37.53 -18.70 -9.93
CA MET A 306 -37.66 -20.02 -9.31
C MET A 306 -39.03 -20.69 -9.52
N LYS A 307 -40.03 -20.00 -10.09
CA LYS A 307 -41.27 -20.64 -10.56
C LYS A 307 -41.01 -21.57 -11.74
N TYR A 308 -40.05 -21.23 -12.59
CA TYR A 308 -39.83 -21.92 -13.87
C TYR A 308 -38.73 -22.97 -13.82
N VAL A 309 -37.83 -22.90 -12.83
CA VAL A 309 -36.65 -23.79 -12.72
C VAL A 309 -36.54 -24.48 -11.36
N GLU A 310 -35.93 -25.67 -11.35
CA GLU A 310 -35.55 -26.37 -10.12
C GLU A 310 -34.26 -25.83 -9.52
N VAL A 311 -33.22 -25.62 -10.35
CA VAL A 311 -31.92 -25.11 -9.90
C VAL A 311 -31.56 -23.82 -10.65
N LEU A 312 -31.10 -22.82 -9.90
CA LEU A 312 -30.55 -21.59 -10.47
C LEU A 312 -29.05 -21.53 -10.21
N TYR A 313 -28.28 -21.50 -11.28
CA TYR A 313 -26.83 -21.35 -11.25
C TYR A 313 -26.44 -19.89 -11.41
N ASN A 314 -25.31 -19.48 -10.84
CA ASN A 314 -24.68 -18.19 -11.05
C ASN A 314 -23.24 -18.37 -11.50
N ILE A 315 -22.86 -17.72 -12.60
CA ILE A 315 -21.50 -17.69 -13.13
C ILE A 315 -20.97 -16.25 -13.00
N PRO A 316 -20.35 -15.88 -11.87
CA PRO A 316 -19.76 -14.55 -11.71
C PRO A 316 -18.42 -14.43 -12.45
N ASP A 317 -18.03 -13.20 -12.80
CA ASP A 317 -16.66 -12.92 -13.20
C ASP A 317 -15.71 -13.19 -12.02
N ILE A 318 -14.47 -13.59 -12.32
CA ILE A 318 -13.47 -13.89 -11.28
C ILE A 318 -12.62 -12.69 -10.88
N ASP A 319 -12.93 -11.50 -11.40
CA ASP A 319 -12.34 -10.26 -10.90
C ASP A 319 -12.86 -9.92 -9.49
N THR A 320 -12.26 -8.91 -8.87
CA THR A 320 -12.61 -8.50 -7.51
C THR A 320 -14.10 -8.16 -7.38
N THR A 321 -14.69 -7.51 -8.38
CA THR A 321 -16.10 -7.09 -8.35
C THR A 321 -17.02 -8.30 -8.45
N GLY A 322 -16.76 -9.19 -9.41
CA GLY A 322 -17.52 -10.41 -9.61
C GLY A 322 -17.45 -11.37 -8.42
N ARG A 323 -16.28 -11.50 -7.77
CA ARG A 323 -16.14 -12.28 -6.53
C ARG A 323 -16.98 -11.73 -5.37
N VAL A 324 -16.94 -10.43 -5.15
CA VAL A 324 -17.74 -9.78 -4.10
C VAL A 324 -19.23 -9.92 -4.40
N LYS A 325 -19.65 -9.66 -5.63
CA LYS A 325 -21.07 -9.71 -6.03
C LYS A 325 -21.62 -11.14 -6.08
N GLY A 326 -20.83 -12.09 -6.57
CA GLY A 326 -21.16 -13.51 -6.54
C GLY A 326 -21.32 -14.04 -5.11
N THR A 327 -20.44 -13.62 -4.19
CA THR A 327 -20.54 -13.97 -2.76
C THR A 327 -21.77 -13.33 -2.12
N GLU A 328 -22.04 -12.04 -2.37
CA GLU A 328 -23.24 -11.35 -1.90
C GLU A 328 -24.52 -12.05 -2.36
N LEU A 329 -24.58 -12.46 -3.64
CA LEU A 329 -25.72 -13.18 -4.20
C LEU A 329 -25.90 -14.56 -3.56
N ALA A 330 -24.83 -15.33 -3.42
CA ALA A 330 -24.85 -16.67 -2.82
C ALA A 330 -25.28 -16.65 -1.35
N LEU A 331 -24.82 -15.67 -0.57
CA LEU A 331 -25.21 -15.53 0.84
C LEU A 331 -26.63 -14.98 1.01
N ARG A 332 -27.11 -14.16 0.07
CA ARG A 332 -28.47 -13.62 0.10
C ARG A 332 -29.52 -14.66 -0.31
N PHE A 333 -29.22 -15.47 -1.31
CA PHE A 333 -30.10 -16.53 -1.81
C PHE A 333 -29.36 -17.86 -1.77
N ILE A 334 -29.37 -18.48 -0.59
CA ILE A 334 -28.51 -19.62 -0.25
C ILE A 334 -28.72 -20.86 -1.13
N ASP A 335 -29.85 -21.00 -1.82
CA ASP A 335 -30.13 -22.12 -2.72
C ASP A 335 -29.48 -21.95 -4.12
N ILE A 336 -29.00 -20.74 -4.48
CA ILE A 336 -28.33 -20.50 -5.77
C ILE A 336 -26.99 -21.21 -5.78
N HIS A 337 -26.75 -22.03 -6.81
CA HIS A 337 -25.49 -22.73 -7.00
C HIS A 337 -24.50 -21.82 -7.72
N THR A 338 -23.34 -21.56 -7.12
CA THR A 338 -22.34 -20.68 -7.74
C THR A 338 -21.26 -21.48 -8.43
N ILE A 339 -21.03 -21.20 -9.71
CA ILE A 339 -19.95 -21.74 -10.52
C ILE A 339 -18.81 -20.73 -10.53
N TRP A 340 -17.85 -20.91 -9.63
CA TRP A 340 -16.63 -20.12 -9.64
C TRP A 340 -15.73 -20.55 -10.80
N LEU A 341 -15.42 -19.64 -11.72
CA LEU A 341 -14.48 -19.98 -12.79
C LEU A 341 -13.08 -20.24 -12.19
N PRO A 342 -12.26 -21.10 -12.81
CA PRO A 342 -10.98 -21.48 -12.25
C PRO A 342 -10.00 -20.31 -12.14
N ALA A 343 -9.24 -20.24 -11.03
CA ALA A 343 -8.28 -19.16 -10.79
C ALA A 343 -7.19 -19.06 -11.87
N TRP A 344 -6.82 -20.17 -12.51
CA TRP A 344 -5.83 -20.17 -13.59
C TRP A 344 -6.26 -19.35 -14.81
N LEU A 345 -7.55 -19.04 -14.98
CA LEU A 345 -8.04 -18.26 -16.12
C LEU A 345 -7.37 -16.88 -16.17
N THR A 346 -7.09 -16.25 -15.03
CA THR A 346 -6.44 -14.93 -14.95
C THR A 346 -4.98 -14.94 -15.37
N THR A 347 -4.34 -16.11 -15.43
CA THR A 347 -2.94 -16.25 -15.90
C THR A 347 -2.83 -16.01 -17.41
N TYR A 348 -3.92 -16.24 -18.14
CA TYR A 348 -4.01 -15.95 -19.57
C TYR A 348 -4.45 -14.50 -19.80
N ARG A 349 -3.82 -13.87 -20.79
CA ARG A 349 -4.16 -12.50 -21.20
C ARG A 349 -5.16 -12.50 -22.36
N ASP A 350 -6.05 -11.52 -22.34
CA ASP A 350 -6.93 -11.20 -23.45
C ASP A 350 -6.12 -10.49 -24.57
N GLN A 351 -6.80 -10.15 -25.65
CA GLN A 351 -6.22 -9.48 -26.82
C GLN A 351 -5.61 -8.09 -26.52
N ARG A 352 -5.77 -7.58 -25.29
CA ARG A 352 -5.37 -6.25 -24.81
C ARG A 352 -4.40 -6.33 -23.63
N GLY A 353 -3.84 -7.51 -23.35
CA GLY A 353 -2.92 -7.74 -22.24
C GLY A 353 -3.58 -7.80 -20.85
N LYS A 354 -4.92 -7.77 -20.76
CA LYS A 354 -5.64 -7.86 -19.48
C LYS A 354 -5.87 -9.31 -19.07
N PRO A 355 -5.89 -9.64 -17.77
CA PRO A 355 -6.29 -10.97 -17.31
C PRO A 355 -7.69 -11.33 -17.82
N ARG A 356 -7.84 -12.56 -18.32
CA ARG A 356 -9.15 -13.13 -18.68
C ARG A 356 -9.99 -13.39 -17.43
N LYS A 357 -11.30 -13.19 -17.53
CA LYS A 357 -12.15 -13.15 -16.32
C LYS A 357 -13.59 -13.65 -16.46
N ASP A 358 -14.12 -13.74 -17.67
CA ASP A 358 -15.54 -14.04 -17.91
C ASP A 358 -15.75 -15.47 -18.47
N PHE A 359 -17.01 -15.91 -18.57
CA PHE A 359 -17.32 -17.27 -19.02
C PHE A 359 -16.99 -17.46 -20.51
N ARG A 360 -17.16 -16.43 -21.32
CA ARG A 360 -16.75 -16.42 -22.73
C ARG A 360 -15.26 -16.67 -22.87
N ASP A 361 -14.42 -16.07 -22.03
CA ASP A 361 -12.98 -16.30 -22.00
C ASP A 361 -12.64 -17.75 -21.64
N PHE A 362 -13.33 -18.32 -20.65
CA PHE A 362 -13.20 -19.73 -20.31
C PHE A 362 -13.52 -20.62 -21.51
N MET A 363 -14.61 -20.36 -22.22
CA MET A 363 -15.01 -21.14 -23.40
C MET A 363 -14.06 -20.99 -24.60
N GLU A 364 -13.32 -19.88 -24.72
CA GLU A 364 -12.27 -19.75 -25.74
C GLU A 364 -11.13 -20.74 -25.50
N LEU A 365 -10.81 -21.04 -24.23
CA LEU A 365 -9.77 -22.00 -23.84
C LEU A 365 -10.28 -23.45 -23.75
N ARG A 366 -11.50 -23.60 -23.21
CA ARG A 366 -12.12 -24.88 -22.84
C ARG A 366 -13.54 -24.94 -23.41
N SER A 367 -13.64 -25.27 -24.70
CA SER A 367 -14.87 -25.19 -25.48
C SER A 367 -15.72 -26.47 -25.50
N LYS A 368 -15.29 -27.56 -24.84
CA LYS A 368 -16.02 -28.83 -24.85
C LYS A 368 -17.19 -28.78 -23.85
N ASN A 369 -18.30 -29.44 -24.18
CA ASN A 369 -19.45 -29.58 -23.25
C ASN A 369 -19.04 -30.23 -21.92
N GLU A 370 -18.09 -31.16 -21.95
CA GLU A 370 -17.56 -31.84 -20.78
C GLU A 370 -16.86 -30.87 -19.81
N ASP A 371 -16.10 -29.90 -20.34
CA ASP A 371 -15.42 -28.89 -19.51
C ASP A 371 -16.44 -28.07 -18.70
N PHE A 372 -17.58 -27.71 -19.31
CA PHE A 372 -18.66 -27.00 -18.62
C PHE A 372 -19.42 -27.88 -17.61
N ARG A 373 -19.68 -29.15 -17.96
CA ARG A 373 -20.31 -30.09 -17.01
C ARG A 373 -19.44 -30.30 -15.77
N ASN A 374 -18.13 -30.37 -15.93
CA ASN A 374 -17.21 -30.45 -14.80
C ASN A 374 -17.31 -29.20 -13.90
N LEU A 375 -17.46 -28.00 -14.47
CA LEU A 375 -17.72 -26.79 -13.69
C LEU A 375 -19.07 -26.86 -12.95
N MET A 376 -20.12 -27.36 -13.58
CA MET A 376 -21.43 -27.55 -12.95
C MET A 376 -21.37 -28.55 -11.80
N THR A 377 -20.56 -29.61 -11.91
CA THR A 377 -20.35 -30.59 -10.82
C THR A 377 -19.70 -29.96 -9.59
N LEU A 378 -18.86 -28.93 -9.76
CA LEU A 378 -18.21 -28.20 -8.68
C LEU A 378 -19.06 -27.04 -8.12
N ALA A 379 -20.24 -26.79 -8.71
CA ALA A 379 -21.10 -25.70 -8.30
C ALA A 379 -21.73 -26.01 -6.93
N MET A 380 -21.62 -25.07 -5.99
CA MET A 380 -22.13 -25.26 -4.63
C MET A 380 -23.14 -24.17 -4.25
N PRO A 381 -24.24 -24.53 -3.56
CA PRO A 381 -25.11 -23.58 -2.88
C PRO A 381 -24.50 -23.19 -1.52
N ALA A 382 -24.80 -21.99 -1.03
CA ALA A 382 -24.41 -21.59 0.33
C ALA A 382 -25.24 -22.34 1.40
N LYS A 383 -26.37 -22.94 1.00
CA LYS A 383 -27.19 -23.79 1.87
C LYS A 383 -26.48 -25.10 2.14
N PHE A 384 -26.10 -25.29 3.41
CA PHE A 384 -25.30 -26.43 3.85
C PHE A 384 -26.10 -27.56 4.50
N TRP A 385 -27.43 -27.57 4.35
CA TRP A 385 -28.27 -28.65 4.84
C TRP A 385 -29.24 -29.12 3.77
N TYR A 386 -29.58 -30.40 3.84
CA TYR A 386 -30.62 -30.99 3.03
C TYR A 386 -31.60 -31.76 3.91
N SER A 387 -32.82 -31.88 3.40
CA SER A 387 -33.91 -32.60 4.06
C SER A 387 -34.32 -33.76 3.16
N LYS A 388 -34.39 -34.97 3.72
CA LYS A 388 -34.93 -36.15 3.03
C LYS A 388 -36.19 -36.59 3.75
N PHE A 389 -37.28 -36.79 3.01
CA PHE A 389 -38.48 -37.36 3.60
C PHE A 389 -38.27 -38.85 3.81
N ASN A 390 -38.40 -39.31 5.05
CA ASN A 390 -38.25 -40.71 5.39
C ASN A 390 -39.62 -41.36 5.37
N GLU A 391 -39.86 -42.19 4.35
CA GLU A 391 -41.15 -42.87 4.14
C GLU A 391 -41.54 -43.79 5.32
N LYS A 392 -40.56 -44.34 6.04
CA LYS A 392 -40.80 -45.25 7.17
C LYS A 392 -41.23 -44.50 8.44
N SER A 393 -40.52 -43.42 8.79
CA SER A 393 -40.85 -42.62 9.97
C SER A 393 -41.94 -41.58 9.71
N ARG A 394 -42.26 -41.33 8.43
CA ARG A 394 -43.13 -40.23 7.95
C ARG A 394 -42.68 -38.85 8.47
N GLN A 395 -41.37 -38.71 8.71
CA GLN A 395 -40.73 -37.48 9.19
C GLN A 395 -39.66 -37.01 8.20
N TRP A 396 -39.28 -35.74 8.31
CA TRP A 396 -38.17 -35.17 7.55
C TRP A 396 -36.86 -35.38 8.32
N ASP A 397 -35.93 -36.10 7.69
CA ASP A 397 -34.58 -36.27 8.21
C ASP A 397 -33.69 -35.14 7.66
N HIS A 398 -33.18 -34.30 8.55
CA HIS A 398 -32.30 -33.19 8.21
C HIS A 398 -30.83 -33.56 8.42
N ASN A 399 -29.98 -33.24 7.45
CA ASN A 399 -28.55 -33.54 7.51
C ASN A 399 -27.73 -32.35 7.02
N ILE A 400 -26.53 -32.19 7.58
CA ILE A 400 -25.55 -31.21 7.10
C ILE A 400 -24.74 -31.82 5.97
N ASP A 401 -24.62 -31.09 4.86
CA ASP A 401 -23.62 -31.33 3.83
C ASP A 401 -22.30 -30.68 4.28
N ALA A 402 -21.22 -31.47 4.36
CA ALA A 402 -19.96 -30.98 4.90
C ALA A 402 -19.30 -29.98 3.93
N ASP A 403 -19.29 -30.29 2.64
CA ASP A 403 -18.61 -29.46 1.64
C ASP A 403 -19.33 -28.11 1.49
N CYS A 404 -20.67 -28.13 1.43
CA CYS A 404 -21.46 -26.91 1.43
C CYS A 404 -21.30 -26.10 2.73
N LEU A 405 -21.06 -26.74 3.88
CA LEU A 405 -20.78 -26.05 5.14
C LEU A 405 -19.42 -25.32 5.09
N HIS A 406 -18.37 -26.00 4.63
CA HIS A 406 -17.06 -25.37 4.44
C HIS A 406 -17.15 -24.24 3.39
N TYR A 407 -17.92 -24.43 2.33
CA TYR A 407 -18.19 -23.39 1.34
C TYR A 407 -18.94 -22.18 1.94
N PHE A 408 -19.98 -22.40 2.74
CA PHE A 408 -20.69 -21.34 3.46
C PHE A 408 -19.74 -20.55 4.40
N LEU A 409 -18.88 -21.26 5.13
CA LEU A 409 -17.88 -20.64 6.00
C LEU A 409 -16.87 -19.82 5.21
N ARG A 410 -16.39 -20.34 4.07
CA ARG A 410 -15.51 -19.62 3.16
C ARG A 410 -16.14 -18.32 2.63
N LEU A 411 -17.39 -18.38 2.18
CA LEU A 411 -18.13 -17.20 1.72
C LEU A 411 -18.27 -16.14 2.81
N ASN A 412 -18.32 -16.55 4.07
CA ASN A 412 -18.35 -15.66 5.24
C ASN A 412 -16.96 -15.25 5.76
N GLY A 413 -15.90 -15.61 5.02
CA GLY A 413 -14.52 -15.20 5.29
C GLY A 413 -13.77 -16.06 6.30
N PHE A 414 -14.26 -17.25 6.65
CA PHE A 414 -13.58 -18.15 7.59
C PHE A 414 -12.53 -19.01 6.88
N TYR A 415 -11.30 -18.98 7.38
CA TYR A 415 -10.15 -19.72 6.85
C TYR A 415 -9.26 -20.23 7.98
N SER A 416 -8.35 -21.15 7.66
CA SER A 416 -7.18 -21.50 8.46
C SER A 416 -5.94 -20.77 7.93
N LEU A 417 -5.02 -20.43 8.83
CA LEU A 417 -3.71 -19.86 8.51
C LEU A 417 -2.65 -20.85 8.98
N HIS A 418 -1.74 -21.21 8.08
CA HIS A 418 -0.54 -21.98 8.42
C HIS A 418 0.43 -21.10 9.20
N ASP A 419 1.00 -21.65 10.27
CA ASP A 419 2.06 -21.01 11.02
C ASP A 419 3.22 -21.98 11.12
N GLU A 420 4.28 -21.75 10.36
CA GLU A 420 5.48 -22.60 10.36
C GLU A 420 6.10 -22.73 11.77
N ASN A 421 5.85 -21.75 12.65
CA ASN A 421 6.38 -21.70 14.01
C ASN A 421 5.43 -22.28 15.08
N SER A 422 4.25 -22.78 14.69
CA SER A 422 3.25 -23.33 15.63
C SER A 422 2.62 -24.61 15.09
N SER A 423 2.63 -25.67 15.89
CA SER A 423 1.94 -26.93 15.57
C SER A 423 0.40 -26.83 15.62
N SER A 424 -0.15 -25.69 16.02
CA SER A 424 -1.61 -25.47 16.12
C SER A 424 -2.12 -24.58 14.99
N THR A 425 -3.15 -25.05 14.29
CA THR A 425 -3.84 -24.31 13.23
C THR A 425 -4.49 -23.04 13.79
N LYS A 426 -4.14 -21.88 13.24
CA LYS A 426 -4.78 -20.61 13.59
C LYS A 426 -6.02 -20.42 12.73
N TYR A 427 -7.18 -20.23 13.34
CA TYR A 427 -8.39 -19.86 12.60
C TYR A 427 -8.50 -18.35 12.46
N ILE A 428 -8.89 -17.90 11.29
CA ILE A 428 -9.06 -16.48 10.98
C ILE A 428 -10.42 -16.20 10.35
N ARG A 429 -10.88 -14.97 10.52
CA ARG A 429 -11.98 -14.40 9.76
C ARG A 429 -11.49 -13.17 9.00
N ILE A 430 -11.68 -13.20 7.68
CA ILE A 430 -11.39 -12.10 6.77
C ILE A 430 -12.66 -11.29 6.53
N THR A 431 -12.60 -9.98 6.69
CA THR A 431 -13.68 -9.05 6.36
C THR A 431 -13.09 -7.85 5.62
N GLY A 432 -13.30 -7.80 4.30
CA GLY A 432 -12.54 -6.90 3.44
C GLY A 432 -11.06 -7.27 3.47
N ASN A 433 -10.20 -6.33 3.88
CA ASN A 433 -8.77 -6.53 4.09
C ASN A 433 -8.39 -6.77 5.57
N ILE A 434 -9.36 -6.79 6.49
CA ILE A 434 -9.10 -6.99 7.91
C ILE A 434 -9.16 -8.48 8.25
N VAL A 435 -8.11 -8.96 8.92
CA VAL A 435 -7.95 -10.33 9.39
C VAL A 435 -8.09 -10.36 10.90
N LYS A 436 -9.02 -11.17 11.39
CA LYS A 436 -9.26 -11.36 12.82
C LYS A 436 -8.90 -12.78 13.22
N LEU A 437 -8.04 -12.94 14.23
CA LEU A 437 -7.81 -14.24 14.86
C LEU A 437 -9.06 -14.65 15.66
N ILE A 438 -9.53 -15.89 15.45
CA ILE A 438 -10.74 -16.43 16.06
C ILE A 438 -10.50 -17.83 16.61
N LYS A 439 -11.44 -18.33 17.41
CA LYS A 439 -11.45 -19.71 17.89
C LYS A 439 -12.59 -20.50 17.23
N ALA A 440 -12.49 -21.83 17.22
CA ALA A 440 -13.56 -22.70 16.72
C ALA A 440 -14.93 -22.45 17.39
N LYS A 441 -14.94 -22.04 18.67
CA LYS A 441 -16.16 -21.61 19.38
C LYS A 441 -16.83 -20.38 18.73
N ASP A 442 -16.05 -19.47 18.16
CA ASP A 442 -16.57 -18.25 17.52
C ASP A 442 -17.25 -18.60 16.18
N ILE A 443 -16.71 -19.58 15.43
CA ILE A 443 -17.34 -20.11 14.22
C ILE A 443 -18.69 -20.76 14.55
N ARG A 444 -18.73 -21.61 15.58
CA ARG A 444 -19.98 -22.23 16.06
C ARG A 444 -21.01 -21.21 16.52
N LYS A 445 -20.55 -20.17 17.23
CA LYS A 445 -21.40 -19.05 17.67
C LYS A 445 -21.98 -18.31 16.45
N PHE A 446 -21.15 -18.01 15.45
CA PHE A 446 -21.56 -17.33 14.23
C PHE A 446 -22.67 -18.09 13.48
N ILE A 447 -22.49 -19.39 13.21
CA ILE A 447 -23.50 -20.17 12.47
C ILE A 447 -24.82 -20.23 13.24
N ARG A 448 -24.75 -20.36 14.57
CA ARG A 448 -25.95 -20.39 15.41
C ARG A 448 -26.71 -19.05 15.39
N GLU A 449 -26.00 -17.94 15.49
CA GLU A 449 -26.59 -16.59 15.43
C GLU A 449 -27.17 -16.33 14.05
N TRP A 450 -26.41 -16.64 12.99
CA TRP A 450 -26.89 -16.55 11.61
C TRP A 450 -28.16 -17.38 11.37
N ALA A 451 -28.23 -18.61 11.88
CA ALA A 451 -29.41 -19.47 11.74
C ALA A 451 -30.64 -18.92 12.47
N GLN A 452 -30.45 -18.16 13.55
CA GLN A 452 -31.54 -17.49 14.28
C GLN A 452 -31.99 -16.23 13.54
N GLU A 453 -31.05 -15.39 13.11
CA GLU A 453 -31.31 -14.16 12.35
C GLU A 453 -31.95 -14.44 10.98
N SER A 454 -31.63 -15.58 10.37
CA SER A 454 -32.23 -16.07 9.12
C SER A 454 -33.56 -16.79 9.33
N PHE A 455 -34.10 -16.80 10.55
CA PHE A 455 -35.38 -17.42 10.91
C PHE A 455 -35.49 -18.92 10.51
N LEU A 456 -34.39 -19.68 10.60
CA LEU A 456 -34.41 -21.11 10.28
C LEU A 456 -35.28 -21.90 11.28
N SER A 457 -35.90 -22.97 10.78
CA SER A 457 -36.79 -23.81 11.59
C SER A 457 -36.05 -24.40 12.81
N ARG A 458 -36.82 -24.73 13.86
CA ARG A 458 -36.26 -25.30 15.09
C ARG A 458 -35.45 -26.57 14.82
N ASP A 459 -35.89 -27.41 13.89
CA ASP A 459 -35.24 -28.68 13.56
C ASP A 459 -33.85 -28.46 12.94
N ILE A 460 -33.72 -27.48 12.03
CA ILE A 460 -32.42 -27.10 11.46
C ILE A 460 -31.52 -26.46 12.52
N ARG A 461 -32.06 -25.61 13.39
CA ARG A 461 -31.26 -25.03 14.49
C ARG A 461 -30.75 -26.09 15.47
N ASN A 462 -31.57 -27.10 15.78
CA ASN A 462 -31.15 -28.26 16.58
C ASN A 462 -30.09 -29.10 15.87
N LEU A 463 -30.22 -29.32 14.56
CA LEU A 463 -29.22 -30.01 13.74
C LEU A 463 -27.86 -29.30 13.83
N ILE A 464 -27.83 -27.96 13.68
CA ILE A 464 -26.60 -27.16 13.81
C ILE A 464 -25.99 -27.31 15.20
N LEU A 465 -26.80 -27.24 16.26
CA LEU A 465 -26.31 -27.33 17.65
C LEU A 465 -25.68 -28.69 17.97
N ASN A 466 -26.23 -29.77 17.41
CA ASN A 466 -25.85 -31.14 17.76
C ASN A 466 -24.90 -31.79 16.76
N SER A 467 -24.53 -31.11 15.67
CA SER A 467 -23.77 -31.72 14.58
C SER A 467 -22.29 -31.94 14.93
N PRO A 468 -21.76 -33.17 14.75
CA PRO A 468 -20.32 -33.43 14.89
C PRO A 468 -19.48 -32.76 13.79
N LYS A 469 -20.10 -32.36 12.67
CA LYS A 469 -19.43 -31.63 11.58
C LYS A 469 -19.03 -30.20 11.95
N LEU A 470 -19.45 -29.73 13.13
CA LEU A 470 -19.06 -28.44 13.71
C LEU A 470 -18.15 -28.62 14.94
N SER A 471 -17.63 -29.83 15.17
CA SER A 471 -16.59 -30.07 16.17
C SER A 471 -15.28 -29.40 15.76
N ASP A 472 -14.38 -29.19 16.74
CA ASP A 472 -13.10 -28.54 16.48
C ASP A 472 -12.27 -29.34 15.44
N THR A 473 -12.27 -30.68 15.52
CA THR A 473 -11.61 -31.55 14.53
C THR A 473 -12.18 -31.44 13.11
N ALA A 474 -13.49 -31.20 12.97
CA ALA A 474 -14.07 -31.00 11.65
C ALA A 474 -13.66 -29.65 11.04
N LEU A 475 -13.50 -28.63 11.88
CA LEU A 475 -13.09 -27.28 11.47
C LEU A 475 -11.60 -27.17 11.12
N ASP A 476 -10.77 -28.15 11.50
CA ASP A 476 -9.37 -28.22 11.08
C ASP A 476 -9.21 -28.34 9.55
N ASN A 477 -10.22 -28.87 8.85
CA ASN A 477 -10.24 -28.98 7.40
C ASN A 477 -10.72 -27.70 6.68
N LEU A 478 -10.82 -26.56 7.39
CA LEU A 478 -11.05 -25.28 6.73
C LEU A 478 -9.96 -25.02 5.69
N GLN A 479 -10.36 -24.34 4.61
CA GLN A 479 -9.41 -23.99 3.55
C GLN A 479 -8.30 -23.11 4.11
N GLU A 480 -7.07 -23.53 3.87
CA GLU A 480 -5.88 -22.76 4.19
C GLU A 480 -5.68 -21.63 3.17
N ILE A 481 -5.24 -20.47 3.65
CA ILE A 481 -4.97 -19.30 2.83
C ILE A 481 -3.65 -18.66 3.25
N GLU A 482 -2.87 -18.22 2.26
CA GLU A 482 -1.68 -17.39 2.47
C GLU A 482 -2.06 -15.92 2.32
N LEU A 483 -1.61 -15.08 3.26
CA LEU A 483 -1.97 -13.66 3.31
C LEU A 483 -0.71 -12.81 3.42
N ASP A 484 -0.63 -11.77 2.60
CA ASP A 484 0.42 -10.77 2.69
C ASP A 484 0.01 -9.64 3.64
N PHE A 485 0.73 -9.51 4.76
CA PHE A 485 0.54 -8.46 5.77
C PHE A 485 1.49 -7.27 5.59
N THR A 486 2.29 -7.24 4.52
CA THR A 486 3.21 -6.16 4.22
C THR A 486 2.42 -4.88 3.96
N ASN A 487 2.66 -3.85 4.77
CA ASN A 487 1.94 -2.57 4.68
C ASN A 487 2.81 -1.43 4.18
N TYR A 488 3.97 -1.72 3.60
CA TYR A 488 4.92 -0.72 3.13
C TYR A 488 5.68 -1.22 1.90
N THR A 489 6.22 -0.28 1.13
CA THR A 489 7.23 -0.55 0.12
C THR A 489 8.43 0.38 0.38
N HIS A 490 9.40 0.46 -0.52
CA HIS A 490 10.50 1.42 -0.40
C HIS A 490 10.07 2.89 -0.51
N ASN A 491 8.89 3.18 -1.08
CA ASN A 491 8.39 4.54 -1.34
C ASN A 491 6.92 4.79 -0.95
N THR A 492 6.23 3.79 -0.39
CA THR A 492 4.85 3.91 0.10
C THR A 492 4.65 3.31 1.48
N GLN A 493 3.69 3.86 2.23
CA GLN A 493 3.23 3.35 3.52
C GLN A 493 1.70 3.27 3.54
N MET A 494 1.16 2.14 3.96
CA MET A 494 -0.27 1.92 4.15
C MET A 494 -0.66 2.07 5.62
N PHE A 495 -1.76 2.78 5.86
CA PHE A 495 -2.42 2.89 7.17
C PHE A 495 -3.86 2.37 7.05
N PHE A 496 -4.32 1.64 8.05
CA PHE A 496 -5.62 0.98 8.01
C PHE A 496 -6.56 1.55 9.06
N PHE A 497 -7.77 1.93 8.63
CA PHE A 497 -8.81 2.53 9.46
C PHE A 497 -10.16 1.79 9.28
N PRO A 498 -11.12 1.95 10.19
CA PRO A 498 -12.49 1.48 9.99
C PRO A 498 -13.11 2.07 8.72
N GLY A 499 -13.29 1.22 7.70
CA GLY A 499 -13.99 1.56 6.46
C GLY A 499 -13.13 2.08 5.31
N CYS A 500 -11.85 2.40 5.55
CA CYS A 500 -10.91 2.81 4.50
C CYS A 500 -9.45 2.47 4.85
N SER A 501 -8.61 2.43 3.83
CA SER A 501 -7.14 2.32 3.95
C SER A 501 -6.50 3.51 3.25
N MET A 502 -5.47 4.10 3.83
CA MET A 502 -4.76 5.26 3.29
C MET A 502 -3.37 4.84 2.85
N GLU A 503 -3.10 4.99 1.55
CA GLU A 503 -1.78 4.78 0.96
C GLU A 503 -1.05 6.12 0.85
N VAL A 504 0.04 6.28 1.58
CA VAL A 504 0.88 7.48 1.57
C VAL A 504 2.09 7.22 0.67
N SER A 505 2.34 8.14 -0.26
CA SER A 505 3.54 8.17 -1.11
C SER A 505 4.19 9.55 -1.02
N GLY A 506 5.41 9.73 -1.55
CA GLY A 506 6.02 11.06 -1.64
C GLY A 506 5.20 12.09 -2.45
N THR A 507 4.33 11.63 -3.35
CA THR A 507 3.51 12.50 -4.22
C THR A 507 2.15 12.88 -3.64
N GLY A 508 1.64 12.13 -2.64
CA GLY A 508 0.29 12.33 -2.14
C GLY A 508 -0.24 11.17 -1.29
N ILE A 509 -1.46 11.35 -0.79
CA ILE A 509 -2.19 10.36 0.03
C ILE A 509 -3.42 9.91 -0.77
N LYS A 510 -3.55 8.60 -0.96
CA LYS A 510 -4.65 7.97 -1.71
C LYS A 510 -5.53 7.15 -0.77
N GLU A 511 -6.83 7.44 -0.79
CA GLU A 511 -7.83 6.68 -0.02
C GLU A 511 -8.34 5.48 -0.83
N HIS A 512 -8.39 4.32 -0.18
CA HIS A 512 -8.95 3.09 -0.71
C HIS A 512 -10.15 2.64 0.17
N PRO A 513 -11.38 2.62 -0.37
CA PRO A 513 -12.56 2.19 0.39
C PRO A 513 -12.56 0.69 0.72
N ALA A 514 -13.01 0.32 1.92
CA ALA A 514 -13.02 -1.08 2.38
C ALA A 514 -13.87 -2.05 1.53
N ASN A 515 -14.93 -1.55 0.88
CA ASN A 515 -15.88 -2.38 0.12
C ASN A 515 -15.56 -2.47 -1.39
N GLY A 516 -14.43 -1.92 -1.82
CA GLY A 516 -14.01 -1.88 -3.23
C GLY A 516 -12.50 -1.89 -3.42
N SER A 517 -11.72 -2.16 -2.36
CA SER A 517 -10.26 -2.14 -2.46
C SER A 517 -9.77 -3.34 -3.28
N THR A 518 -9.10 -3.05 -4.39
CA THR A 518 -8.20 -3.96 -5.10
C THR A 518 -6.89 -4.17 -4.34
N LEU A 519 -6.84 -3.82 -3.05
CA LEU A 519 -5.66 -3.96 -2.21
C LEU A 519 -5.41 -5.44 -1.96
N SER A 520 -4.25 -5.93 -2.37
CA SER A 520 -3.77 -7.28 -2.10
C SER A 520 -3.28 -7.47 -0.66
N HIS A 521 -3.12 -6.38 0.09
CA HIS A 521 -2.53 -6.40 1.43
C HIS A 521 -3.60 -6.49 2.51
N TYR A 522 -3.33 -7.34 3.49
CA TYR A 522 -4.16 -7.62 4.64
C TYR A 522 -3.60 -6.96 5.90
N VAL A 523 -4.47 -6.74 6.88
CA VAL A 523 -4.08 -6.17 8.18
C VAL A 523 -4.74 -6.94 9.31
N TRP A 524 -4.00 -7.23 10.37
CA TRP A 524 -4.58 -7.76 11.60
C TRP A 524 -5.52 -6.73 12.24
N GLU A 525 -6.69 -7.16 12.73
CA GLU A 525 -7.69 -6.28 13.38
C GLU A 525 -7.09 -5.41 14.50
N GLU A 526 -6.11 -5.94 15.24
CA GLU A 526 -5.38 -5.23 16.29
C GLU A 526 -4.50 -4.08 15.80
N ASN A 527 -4.07 -4.13 14.53
CA ASN A 527 -3.25 -3.10 13.89
C ASN A 527 -4.10 -2.04 13.16
N VAL A 528 -5.44 -2.18 13.16
CA VAL A 528 -6.34 -1.18 12.57
C VAL A 528 -6.52 -0.02 13.55
N LEU A 529 -6.21 1.20 13.10
CA LEU A 529 -6.32 2.42 13.90
C LEU A 529 -7.80 2.77 14.09
N LYS A 530 -8.30 2.72 15.33
CA LYS A 530 -9.73 2.73 15.68
C LYS A 530 -10.39 4.12 15.59
N HIS A 531 -10.09 4.90 14.56
CA HIS A 531 -10.59 6.25 14.35
C HIS A 531 -11.10 6.45 12.93
N LYS A 532 -12.14 7.27 12.77
CA LYS A 532 -12.64 7.63 11.43
C LYS A 532 -11.76 8.73 10.86
N VAL A 533 -11.29 8.53 9.63
CA VAL A 533 -10.41 9.50 8.97
C VAL A 533 -11.09 10.08 7.74
N ARG A 534 -10.92 11.38 7.57
CA ARG A 534 -11.23 12.15 6.37
C ARG A 534 -10.03 13.03 6.05
N LEU A 535 -9.59 13.02 4.79
CA LEU A 535 -8.46 13.83 4.36
C LEU A 535 -8.75 15.32 4.56
N MET A 536 -7.77 16.02 5.11
CA MET A 536 -7.79 17.46 5.35
C MET A 536 -6.78 18.15 4.43
N GLU A 537 -6.91 19.47 4.30
CA GLU A 537 -5.91 20.29 3.63
C GLU A 537 -4.54 20.21 4.35
N ASP A 538 -3.49 20.51 3.61
CA ASP A 538 -2.12 20.48 4.11
C ASP A 538 -1.91 21.52 5.21
N MET A 539 -1.55 21.06 6.41
CA MET A 539 -1.34 21.93 7.57
C MET A 539 -0.06 22.77 7.44
N PHE A 540 0.88 22.30 6.64
CA PHE A 540 2.14 22.96 6.36
C PHE A 540 2.60 22.72 4.92
N THR A 541 3.48 23.59 4.44
CA THR A 541 4.18 23.43 3.17
C THR A 541 5.67 23.62 3.41
N ILE A 542 6.47 22.62 3.05
CA ILE A 542 7.93 22.69 3.13
C ILE A 542 8.47 22.91 1.71
N SER A 543 9.22 23.99 1.53
CA SER A 543 9.90 24.32 0.29
C SER A 543 11.38 23.99 0.39
N ARG A 544 11.99 23.62 -0.75
CA ARG A 544 13.41 23.30 -0.88
C ARG A 544 14.03 24.29 -1.87
N LYS A 545 15.13 24.91 -1.47
CA LYS A 545 15.94 25.81 -2.30
C LYS A 545 17.40 25.39 -2.21
N LYS A 546 18.19 25.76 -3.22
CA LYS A 546 19.65 25.66 -3.15
C LYS A 546 20.21 26.99 -2.66
N ASP A 547 21.15 26.94 -1.71
CA ASP A 547 21.93 28.13 -1.36
C ASP A 547 23.03 28.42 -2.39
N ILE A 548 23.86 29.42 -2.11
CA ILE A 548 24.95 29.88 -2.98
C ILE A 548 26.01 28.80 -3.17
N GLU A 549 26.17 27.91 -2.18
CA GLU A 549 27.13 26.80 -2.18
C GLU A 549 26.56 25.52 -2.79
N GLY A 550 25.27 25.51 -3.16
CA GLY A 550 24.58 24.36 -3.73
C GLY A 550 24.02 23.37 -2.70
N ASN A 551 24.01 23.72 -1.41
CA ASN A 551 23.40 22.93 -0.34
C ASN A 551 21.88 23.12 -0.32
N ASP A 552 21.17 22.08 0.13
CA ASP A 552 19.72 22.14 0.26
C ASP A 552 19.29 22.90 1.52
N VAL A 553 18.55 23.97 1.31
CA VAL A 553 17.91 24.78 2.36
C VAL A 553 16.41 24.54 2.33
N PHE A 554 15.90 24.05 3.45
CA PHE A 554 14.47 23.81 3.64
C PHE A 554 13.84 24.94 4.45
N ASP A 555 12.67 25.38 4.02
CA ASP A 555 11.85 26.37 4.72
C ASP A 555 10.42 25.87 4.86
N ILE A 556 9.74 26.23 5.95
CA ILE A 556 8.38 25.80 6.24
C ILE A 556 7.45 26.99 6.37
N ARG A 557 6.27 26.87 5.75
CA ARG A 557 5.11 27.73 5.96
C ARG A 557 4.03 26.92 6.67
N ILE A 558 3.51 27.45 7.78
CA ILE A 558 2.35 26.90 8.47
C ILE A 558 1.09 27.45 7.80
N ASN A 559 0.21 26.57 7.33
CA ASN A 559 -1.04 26.95 6.67
C ASN A 559 -2.19 27.02 7.68
N ALA A 560 -2.29 26.01 8.55
CA ALA A 560 -3.29 25.92 9.61
C ALA A 560 -2.83 24.95 10.70
N VAL A 561 -3.33 25.13 11.94
CA VAL A 561 -3.02 24.26 13.09
C VAL A 561 -4.28 23.64 13.69
N PRO A 562 -5.06 22.84 12.95
CA PRO A 562 -6.22 22.13 13.51
C PRO A 562 -5.81 20.90 14.35
N SER A 563 -4.59 20.40 14.18
CA SER A 563 -4.01 19.31 14.98
C SER A 563 -3.42 19.89 16.26
N ASN A 564 -3.91 19.44 17.41
CA ASN A 564 -3.32 19.83 18.69
C ASN A 564 -1.90 19.26 18.83
N PHE A 565 -1.66 18.06 18.28
CA PHE A 565 -0.31 17.49 18.28
C PHE A 565 0.66 18.35 17.45
N PHE A 566 0.23 18.86 16.29
CA PHE A 566 1.05 19.78 15.50
C PHE A 566 1.36 21.07 16.28
N GLY A 567 0.37 21.65 16.98
CA GLY A 567 0.58 22.79 17.89
C GLY A 567 1.65 22.50 18.95
N TYR A 568 1.65 21.30 19.53
CA TYR A 568 2.69 20.85 20.47
C TYR A 568 4.07 20.74 19.80
N VAL A 569 4.14 20.21 18.57
CA VAL A 569 5.40 20.08 17.82
C VAL A 569 5.96 21.47 17.47
N ILE A 570 5.11 22.44 17.15
CA ILE A 570 5.50 23.85 16.96
C ILE A 570 6.10 24.40 18.26
N ASN A 571 5.38 24.33 19.38
CA ASN A 571 5.83 24.91 20.65
C ASN A 571 7.11 24.27 21.19
N SER A 572 7.26 22.95 21.05
CA SER A 572 8.51 22.23 21.38
C SER A 572 9.67 22.50 20.41
N SER A 573 9.44 23.27 19.35
CA SER A 573 10.46 23.73 18.40
C SER A 573 10.83 25.20 18.56
N ARG A 574 10.10 25.95 19.40
CA ARG A 574 10.36 27.37 19.67
C ARG A 574 11.52 27.54 20.65
N VAL A 575 12.76 27.46 20.18
CA VAL A 575 13.97 27.57 21.02
C VAL A 575 14.25 28.99 21.52
N TYR A 576 13.63 30.01 20.92
CA TYR A 576 13.74 31.42 21.31
C TYR A 576 12.46 31.98 21.96
N TRP A 577 11.60 31.10 22.49
CA TRP A 577 10.29 31.49 23.05
C TRP A 577 10.38 32.54 24.17
N ARG A 578 11.46 32.55 24.96
CA ARG A 578 11.66 33.54 26.03
C ARG A 578 11.89 34.94 25.49
N LYS A 579 12.72 35.06 24.45
CA LYS A 579 12.92 36.35 23.76
C LYS A 579 11.59 36.87 23.23
N GLU A 580 10.86 35.99 22.56
CA GLU A 580 9.57 36.34 21.97
C GLU A 580 8.49 36.70 23.01
N LEU A 581 8.29 35.86 24.04
CA LEU A 581 7.11 35.93 24.92
C LEU A 581 7.39 36.58 26.27
N GLU A 582 8.65 36.68 26.68
CA GLU A 582 9.08 37.30 27.92
C GLU A 582 9.83 38.60 27.63
N TYR A 583 11.04 38.54 27.07
CA TYR A 583 11.97 39.67 26.99
C TYR A 583 11.42 40.82 26.13
N ASN A 584 10.79 40.53 24.99
CA ASN A 584 10.16 41.54 24.12
C ASN A 584 8.94 42.26 24.76
N PHE A 585 8.50 41.79 25.94
CA PHE A 585 7.35 42.30 26.67
C PHE A 585 7.71 42.80 28.08
N ASP A 586 8.99 42.91 28.43
CA ASP A 586 9.44 43.41 29.74
C ASP A 586 8.95 44.83 30.04
N ASP A 587 8.89 45.67 29.02
CA ASP A 587 8.44 47.07 29.10
C ASP A 587 6.96 47.27 28.72
N LYS A 588 6.20 46.18 28.50
CA LYS A 588 4.80 46.22 28.02
C LYS A 588 3.80 45.85 29.10
N SER A 589 2.53 46.23 28.91
CA SER A 589 1.48 45.91 29.87
C SER A 589 1.13 44.41 29.85
N VAL A 590 0.68 43.88 31.00
CA VAL A 590 0.24 42.48 31.14
C VAL A 590 -0.82 42.11 30.10
N GLY A 591 -1.76 43.02 29.81
CA GLY A 591 -2.83 42.81 28.84
C GLY A 591 -2.33 42.72 27.38
N GLU A 592 -1.30 43.48 27.01
CA GLU A 592 -0.67 43.38 25.69
C GLU A 592 0.05 42.04 25.52
N ALA A 593 0.75 41.58 26.56
CA ALA A 593 1.45 40.30 26.55
C ALA A 593 0.47 39.11 26.48
N GLU A 594 -0.65 39.17 27.21
CA GLU A 594 -1.72 38.15 27.13
C GLU A 594 -2.37 38.11 25.75
N SER A 595 -2.72 39.27 25.18
CA SER A 595 -3.32 39.35 23.85
C SER A 595 -2.39 38.81 22.76
N TYR A 596 -1.09 39.10 22.84
CA TYR A 596 -0.10 38.53 21.93
C TYR A 596 -0.02 37.00 22.09
N ARG A 597 0.07 36.48 23.32
CA ARG A 597 0.13 35.03 23.59
C ARG A 597 -1.07 34.27 23.05
N GLU A 598 -2.28 34.82 23.14
CA GLU A 598 -3.47 34.19 22.58
C GLU A 598 -3.44 34.13 21.05
N LYS A 599 -2.98 35.20 20.39
CA LYS A 599 -2.92 35.30 18.93
C LYS A 599 -1.78 34.49 18.32
N HIS A 600 -0.64 34.40 19.00
CA HIS A 600 0.59 33.73 18.53
C HIS A 600 0.88 32.43 19.30
N LYS A 601 -0.19 31.75 19.73
CA LYS A 601 -0.12 30.54 20.56
C LYS A 601 0.65 29.39 19.90
N PHE A 602 0.49 29.22 18.59
CA PHE A 602 1.14 28.19 17.78
C PHE A 602 1.86 28.81 16.58
N ASP A 603 2.72 29.79 16.86
CA ASP A 603 3.50 30.52 15.85
C ASP A 603 4.99 30.16 15.94
N ILE A 604 5.61 29.88 14.79
CA ILE A 604 7.04 29.58 14.69
C ILE A 604 7.88 30.82 14.31
N GLU A 605 7.22 31.89 13.85
CA GLU A 605 7.81 33.14 13.36
C GLU A 605 7.46 34.33 14.26
N GLY A 606 7.67 34.17 15.57
CA GLY A 606 7.35 35.18 16.57
C GLY A 606 7.88 36.59 16.28
N GLU A 607 7.08 37.61 16.60
CA GLU A 607 7.44 39.02 16.43
C GLU A 607 8.65 39.39 17.32
N GLY A 608 9.59 40.14 16.74
CA GLY A 608 10.83 40.59 17.41
C GLY A 608 11.96 39.55 17.42
N LEU A 609 11.79 38.41 16.74
CA LEU A 609 12.89 37.50 16.42
C LEU A 609 13.62 37.94 15.16
N THR A 610 14.92 37.69 15.11
CA THR A 610 15.76 37.91 13.91
C THR A 610 15.50 36.82 12.86
N ALA A 611 15.86 37.08 11.60
CA ALA A 611 15.69 36.10 10.52
C ALA A 611 16.46 34.79 10.78
N GLU A 612 17.63 34.86 11.42
CA GLU A 612 18.44 33.69 11.79
C GLU A 612 17.77 32.85 12.90
N GLU A 613 17.25 33.51 13.93
CA GLU A 613 16.51 32.85 15.02
C GLU A 613 15.25 32.15 14.48
N VAL A 614 14.49 32.81 13.61
CA VAL A 614 13.32 32.21 12.95
C VAL A 614 13.74 31.01 12.09
N ALA A 615 14.82 31.13 11.32
CA ALA A 615 15.34 30.03 10.51
C ALA A 615 15.75 28.82 11.37
N GLU A 616 16.34 29.03 12.53
CA GLU A 616 16.66 27.97 13.49
C GLU A 616 15.40 27.29 14.06
N GLN A 617 14.38 28.04 14.47
CA GLN A 617 13.12 27.45 14.95
C GLN A 617 12.45 26.61 13.86
N LYS A 618 12.44 27.11 12.62
CA LYS A 618 11.90 26.39 11.45
C LYS A 618 12.66 25.11 11.15
N ARG A 619 14.00 25.13 11.17
CA ARG A 619 14.83 23.93 10.97
C ARG A 619 14.55 22.87 12.05
N ASN A 620 14.39 23.29 13.31
CA ASN A 620 13.99 22.41 14.40
C ASN A 620 12.61 21.79 14.18
N LEU A 621 11.63 22.56 13.68
CA LEU A 621 10.29 22.08 13.36
C LEU A 621 10.31 21.07 12.19
N ILE A 622 11.00 21.41 11.10
CA ILE A 622 11.15 20.54 9.91
C ILE A 622 11.81 19.22 10.29
N ASN A 623 12.87 19.24 11.11
CA ASN A 623 13.54 18.03 11.58
C ASN A 623 12.59 17.12 12.40
N LYS A 624 11.75 17.67 13.28
CA LYS A 624 10.74 16.87 13.99
C LYS A 624 9.69 16.27 13.05
N ILE A 625 9.16 17.06 12.11
CA ILE A 625 8.21 16.60 11.08
C ILE A 625 8.82 15.46 10.24
N PHE A 626 10.05 15.65 9.78
CA PHE A 626 10.81 14.63 9.04
C PHE A 626 10.97 13.35 9.85
N THR A 627 11.35 13.48 11.12
CA THR A 627 11.60 12.34 12.00
C THR A 627 10.32 11.56 12.30
N ILE A 628 9.20 12.25 12.54
CA ILE A 628 7.88 11.63 12.70
C ILE A 628 7.54 10.82 11.45
N GLY A 629 7.74 11.39 10.26
CA GLY A 629 7.52 10.70 9.00
C GLY A 629 8.41 9.47 8.80
N TYR A 630 9.71 9.60 9.10
CA TYR A 630 10.68 8.50 9.07
C TYR A 630 10.26 7.34 9.99
N MET A 631 9.78 7.65 11.21
CA MET A 631 9.36 6.63 12.17
C MET A 631 8.09 5.91 11.74
N LEU A 632 7.14 6.62 11.13
CA LEU A 632 5.89 6.04 10.63
C LEU A 632 6.07 5.17 9.40
N HIS A 633 7.09 5.44 8.59
CA HIS A 633 7.43 4.55 7.48
C HIS A 633 8.15 3.31 8.00
N ARG A 634 7.63 2.12 7.71
CA ARG A 634 8.13 0.86 8.27
C ARG A 634 9.38 0.33 7.55
N TYR A 635 9.58 0.66 6.28
CA TYR A 635 10.74 0.23 5.51
C TYR A 635 12.05 0.72 6.15
N LYS A 636 12.99 -0.21 6.32
CA LYS A 636 14.36 0.06 6.75
C LYS A 636 15.28 -0.02 5.53
N SER A 637 15.96 1.09 5.25
CA SER A 637 17.01 1.11 4.23
C SER A 637 18.37 1.05 4.92
N PRO A 638 19.31 0.21 4.45
CA PRO A 638 20.69 0.20 4.98
C PRO A 638 21.37 1.58 4.91
N SER A 639 21.04 2.38 3.89
CA SER A 639 21.57 3.74 3.72
C SER A 639 20.98 4.78 4.70
N ARG A 640 19.85 4.46 5.35
CA ARG A 640 19.09 5.35 6.24
C ARG A 640 18.73 4.66 7.55
N ALA A 641 19.65 3.85 8.06
CA ALA A 641 19.51 3.18 9.35
C ALA A 641 19.78 4.18 10.48
N TRP A 642 18.77 5.00 10.80
CA TRP A 642 18.86 6.05 11.82
C TRP A 642 18.03 5.73 13.06
N ALA A 643 18.52 6.18 14.22
CA ALA A 643 17.78 6.17 15.47
C ALA A 643 17.59 7.61 15.98
N PRO A 644 16.33 8.09 16.11
CA PRO A 644 16.07 9.40 16.67
C PRO A 644 16.54 9.53 18.12
N GLN A 645 17.21 10.62 18.45
CA GLN A 645 17.59 10.95 19.82
C GLN A 645 17.03 12.32 20.20
N ALA A 646 16.03 12.33 21.08
CA ALA A 646 15.49 13.56 21.64
C ALA A 646 16.31 14.03 22.84
N MET A 647 16.77 15.28 22.78
CA MET A 647 17.54 15.96 23.80
C MET A 647 17.00 17.37 24.07
N ASP A 648 17.34 17.93 25.23
CA ASP A 648 16.98 19.30 25.58
C ASP A 648 17.89 20.33 24.92
N ASN A 649 17.31 21.49 24.59
CA ASN A 649 18.04 22.64 24.05
C ASN A 649 18.87 23.38 25.12
N LYS A 650 18.36 23.47 26.36
CA LYS A 650 19.04 24.14 27.48
C LYS A 650 20.07 23.20 28.09
N ILE A 651 21.34 23.59 28.08
CA ILE A 651 22.43 22.91 28.79
C ILE A 651 22.52 23.56 30.16
N GLY A 652 22.15 22.86 31.22
CA GLY A 652 22.29 23.37 32.60
C GLY A 652 23.76 23.53 33.00
N GLU A 653 24.09 24.59 33.72
CA GLU A 653 25.34 24.66 34.48
C GLU A 653 25.31 23.56 35.56
N ASP A 654 26.41 22.82 35.73
CA ASP A 654 26.55 21.76 36.74
C ASP A 654 25.48 20.64 36.76
N GLY A 655 24.93 20.27 35.59
CA GLY A 655 24.09 19.06 35.47
C GLY A 655 22.65 19.23 35.96
N GLU A 656 22.17 20.47 36.07
CA GLU A 656 20.75 20.76 36.25
C GLU A 656 19.91 20.12 35.15
N CYS A 657 19.02 19.22 35.56
CA CYS A 657 18.11 18.50 34.67
C CYS A 657 16.76 19.23 34.61
N ASN A 658 16.54 20.00 33.55
CA ASN A 658 15.24 20.62 33.28
C ASN A 658 14.29 19.59 32.64
N GLY A 659 13.73 18.70 33.48
CA GLY A 659 12.71 17.75 33.03
C GLY A 659 11.43 18.44 32.56
N ARG A 660 10.61 17.71 31.79
CA ARG A 660 9.25 18.11 31.30
C ARG A 660 9.16 18.97 30.02
N SER A 661 10.23 19.08 29.24
CA SER A 661 10.23 19.67 27.87
C SER A 661 9.35 18.94 26.83
N GLY A 662 8.69 17.86 27.22
CA GLY A 662 7.78 17.12 26.35
C GLY A 662 8.43 16.05 25.47
N LYS A 663 9.76 15.82 25.52
CA LYS A 663 10.48 14.81 24.70
C LYS A 663 9.79 13.44 24.61
N SER A 664 9.49 12.83 25.76
CA SER A 664 8.86 11.49 25.81
C SER A 664 7.41 11.50 25.30
N PHE A 665 6.74 12.65 25.26
CA PHE A 665 5.37 12.76 24.76
C PHE A 665 5.29 12.55 23.25
N MET A 666 6.25 13.06 22.46
CA MET A 666 6.30 12.83 21.01
C MET A 666 6.35 11.34 20.66
N PHE A 667 7.24 10.58 21.32
CA PHE A 667 7.35 9.13 21.10
C PHE A 667 6.17 8.34 21.67
N LYS A 668 5.57 8.82 22.77
CA LYS A 668 4.30 8.26 23.27
C LYS A 668 3.20 8.41 22.23
N ALA A 669 3.11 9.55 21.54
CA ALA A 669 2.12 9.75 20.49
C ALA A 669 2.30 8.76 19.31
N LEU A 670 3.55 8.48 18.92
CA LEU A 670 3.85 7.46 17.90
C LEU A 670 3.35 6.07 18.29
N SER A 671 3.34 5.71 19.58
CA SER A 671 2.87 4.39 20.05
C SER A 671 1.38 4.11 19.80
N TYR A 672 0.57 5.12 19.45
CA TYR A 672 -0.80 4.91 19.00
C TYR A 672 -0.90 4.43 17.55
N PHE A 673 0.17 4.60 16.76
CA PHE A 673 0.24 4.23 15.34
C PHE A 673 1.07 2.97 15.09
N MET A 674 1.88 2.55 16.06
CA MET A 674 2.82 1.44 15.91
C MET A 674 3.05 0.69 17.24
N LYS A 675 3.34 -0.60 17.15
CA LYS A 675 3.64 -1.47 18.30
C LYS A 675 5.00 -1.12 18.91
N THR A 676 4.97 -0.50 20.08
CA THR A 676 6.17 0.02 20.75
C THR A 676 6.54 -0.79 21.99
N VAL A 677 7.81 -1.16 22.11
CA VAL A 677 8.43 -1.67 23.35
C VAL A 677 9.25 -0.55 23.98
N LYS A 678 9.05 -0.30 25.28
CA LYS A 678 9.77 0.73 26.03
C LYS A 678 10.77 0.09 27.00
N LEU A 679 12.02 0.54 26.94
CA LEU A 679 13.12 0.18 27.82
C LEU A 679 13.52 1.38 28.68
N SER A 680 13.97 1.11 29.91
CA SER A 680 14.45 2.16 30.83
C SER A 680 15.94 2.42 30.59
N GLY A 681 16.27 3.62 30.09
CA GLY A 681 17.64 4.07 29.83
C GLY A 681 18.41 4.53 31.07
N ARG A 682 17.76 4.54 32.25
CA ARG A 682 18.38 4.97 33.52
C ARG A 682 19.45 4.03 34.05
N ASN A 683 19.50 2.80 33.55
CA ASN A 683 20.54 1.83 33.92
C ASN A 683 21.67 1.88 32.86
N PRO A 684 22.88 2.39 33.18
CA PRO A 684 23.99 2.41 32.24
C PRO A 684 24.44 1.02 31.78
N LYS A 685 24.11 -0.03 32.55
CA LYS A 685 24.39 -1.44 32.27
C LYS A 685 23.19 -2.19 31.67
N LEU A 686 22.29 -1.47 31.00
CA LEU A 686 21.08 -2.05 30.41
C LEU A 686 21.38 -3.25 29.49
N MET A 687 22.46 -3.15 28.70
CA MET A 687 22.87 -4.15 27.72
C MET A 687 23.62 -5.35 28.33
N ASP A 688 24.00 -5.29 29.61
CA ASP A 688 24.58 -6.45 30.32
C ASP A 688 23.53 -7.53 30.60
N ASN A 689 22.23 -7.18 30.52
CA ASN A 689 21.13 -8.13 30.67
C ASN A 689 20.89 -8.89 29.36
N PRO A 690 21.14 -10.23 29.31
CA PRO A 690 20.94 -11.01 28.10
C PRO A 690 19.48 -11.11 27.64
N HIS A 691 18.52 -10.73 28.51
CA HIS A 691 17.08 -10.73 28.23
C HIS A 691 16.51 -9.31 28.04
N VAL A 692 17.34 -8.34 27.67
CA VAL A 692 16.92 -6.93 27.49
C VAL A 692 15.78 -6.78 26.46
N PHE A 693 15.74 -7.66 25.45
CA PHE A 693 14.74 -7.64 24.38
C PHE A 693 13.68 -8.74 24.48
N ASP A 694 13.46 -9.34 25.66
CA ASP A 694 12.48 -10.43 25.88
C ASP A 694 11.06 -10.12 25.36
N GLN A 695 10.67 -8.85 25.33
CA GLN A 695 9.35 -8.41 24.83
C GLN A 695 9.31 -8.08 23.33
N VAL A 696 10.45 -8.13 22.63
CA VAL A 696 10.55 -7.79 21.21
C VAL A 696 10.29 -9.04 20.36
N ASN A 697 9.55 -8.87 19.27
CA ASN A 697 9.27 -9.90 18.29
C ASN A 697 9.16 -9.30 16.88
N GLN A 698 8.95 -10.13 15.86
CA GLN A 698 8.79 -9.73 14.46
C GLN A 698 7.62 -8.74 14.21
N HIS A 699 6.70 -8.59 15.17
CA HIS A 699 5.58 -7.64 15.09
C HIS A 699 5.86 -6.36 15.88
N THR A 700 7.05 -6.19 16.45
CA THR A 700 7.45 -4.99 17.17
C THR A 700 7.91 -3.94 16.18
N ASP A 701 7.29 -2.77 16.24
CA ASP A 701 7.54 -1.72 15.27
C ASP A 701 8.63 -0.74 15.71
N PHE A 702 8.66 -0.43 17.01
CA PHE A 702 9.53 0.58 17.59
C PHE A 702 10.04 0.18 18.98
N ILE A 703 11.32 0.43 19.24
CA ILE A 703 11.94 0.29 20.56
C ILE A 703 12.36 1.68 21.05
N LEU A 704 11.79 2.10 22.17
CA LEU A 704 12.15 3.36 22.83
C LEU A 704 12.98 3.09 24.06
N VAL A 705 14.23 3.56 24.09
CA VAL A 705 15.04 3.64 25.31
C VAL A 705 14.81 5.01 25.92
N ASP A 706 13.98 5.07 26.95
CA ASP A 706 13.50 6.33 27.53
C ASP A 706 14.33 6.74 28.75
N ASP A 707 14.58 8.04 28.88
CA ASP A 707 15.29 8.68 29.99
C ASP A 707 16.71 8.11 30.19
N CYS A 708 17.48 8.14 29.10
CA CYS A 708 18.86 7.68 29.05
C CYS A 708 19.73 8.47 30.02
N ASP A 709 20.42 7.74 30.90
CA ASP A 709 21.45 8.27 31.77
C ASP A 709 22.60 8.88 30.97
N ARG A 710 23.26 9.90 31.53
CA ARG A 710 24.38 10.62 30.88
C ARG A 710 25.54 9.69 30.50
N TYR A 711 25.70 8.57 31.21
CA TYR A 711 26.75 7.59 30.98
C TYR A 711 26.30 6.36 30.18
N LEU A 712 25.05 6.32 29.71
CA LEU A 712 24.59 5.25 28.85
C LEU A 712 25.31 5.33 27.50
N ASN A 713 26.07 4.30 27.17
CA ASN A 713 26.78 4.21 25.90
C ASN A 713 25.82 3.79 24.78
N THR A 714 25.37 4.75 23.97
CA THR A 714 24.52 4.50 22.79
C THR A 714 25.21 3.65 21.73
N GLY A 715 26.54 3.60 21.72
CA GLY A 715 27.33 2.77 20.80
C GLY A 715 27.03 1.28 20.91
N LEU A 716 26.55 0.82 22.07
CA LEU A 716 26.14 -0.57 22.27
C LEU A 716 24.90 -0.97 21.46
N PHE A 717 24.17 0.00 20.88
CA PHE A 717 22.99 -0.23 20.07
C PHE A 717 23.25 -0.13 18.56
N TYR A 718 24.46 0.26 18.13
CA TYR A 718 24.74 0.56 16.72
C TYR A 718 24.60 -0.65 15.82
N ASP A 719 25.01 -1.83 16.29
CA ASP A 719 24.84 -3.08 15.54
C ASP A 719 23.36 -3.41 15.35
N ILE A 720 22.51 -3.13 16.34
CA ILE A 720 21.06 -3.38 16.28
C ILE A 720 20.37 -2.39 15.32
N ILE A 721 20.90 -1.17 15.22
CA ILE A 721 20.37 -0.15 14.30
C ILE A 721 20.66 -0.56 12.85
N THR A 722 21.84 -1.11 12.56
CA THR A 722 22.32 -1.34 11.18
C THR A 722 22.29 -2.80 10.70
N SER A 723 21.99 -3.76 11.58
CA SER A 723 22.07 -5.20 11.29
C SER A 723 20.86 -5.97 11.84
N ASP A 724 20.87 -7.30 11.69
CA ASP A 724 19.87 -8.20 12.26
C ASP A 724 19.83 -8.12 13.80
N MET A 725 18.66 -8.38 14.37
CA MET A 725 18.41 -8.27 15.81
C MET A 725 18.25 -9.66 16.45
N THR A 726 19.16 -10.03 17.34
CA THR A 726 19.02 -11.25 18.15
C THR A 726 18.15 -11.00 19.38
N VAL A 727 17.13 -11.82 19.56
CA VAL A 727 16.24 -11.80 20.73
C VAL A 727 16.41 -13.10 21.52
N ASN A 728 16.55 -12.98 22.84
CA ASN A 728 16.70 -14.10 23.76
C ASN A 728 15.59 -14.09 24.83
N PRO A 729 14.41 -14.64 24.52
CA PRO A 729 13.27 -14.60 25.44
C PRO A 729 13.49 -15.49 26.67
N LYS A 730 12.89 -15.12 27.80
CA LYS A 730 12.96 -15.96 29.01
C LYS A 730 12.20 -17.26 28.80
N ASN A 731 12.87 -18.38 29.08
CA ASN A 731 12.30 -19.74 28.97
C ASN A 731 11.91 -20.15 27.54
N ASN A 732 12.48 -19.52 26.51
CA ASN A 732 12.26 -19.89 25.11
C ASN A 732 13.58 -19.93 24.33
N GLN A 733 13.57 -20.48 23.11
CA GLN A 733 14.76 -20.47 22.25
C GLN A 733 15.04 -19.07 21.72
N SER A 734 16.32 -18.71 21.62
CA SER A 734 16.75 -17.47 20.98
C SER A 734 16.46 -17.51 19.49
N PHE A 735 16.01 -16.39 18.93
CA PHE A 735 15.77 -16.24 17.49
C PHE A 735 16.34 -14.91 16.99
N THR A 736 16.53 -14.81 15.69
CA THR A 736 17.08 -13.61 15.04
C THR A 736 16.03 -13.03 14.11
N ILE A 737 15.77 -11.74 14.24
CA ILE A 737 14.87 -10.98 13.38
C ILE A 737 15.73 -10.32 12.29
N PRO A 738 15.45 -10.54 10.99
CA PRO A 738 16.16 -9.89 9.90
C PRO A 738 16.15 -8.36 10.00
N PHE A 739 17.17 -7.69 9.45
CA PHE A 739 17.28 -6.23 9.46
C PHE A 739 16.02 -5.53 8.91
N GLU A 740 15.43 -6.06 7.84
CA GLU A 740 14.25 -5.50 7.17
C GLU A 740 12.98 -5.59 8.04
N GLU A 741 12.90 -6.60 8.90
CA GLU A 741 11.74 -6.86 9.78
C GLU A 741 11.93 -6.31 11.20
N SER A 742 13.17 -5.99 11.58
CA SER A 742 13.48 -5.54 12.94
C SER A 742 12.99 -4.11 13.22
N ALA A 743 12.66 -3.85 14.49
CA ALA A 743 12.14 -2.56 14.92
C ALA A 743 13.12 -1.40 14.67
N LYS A 744 12.59 -0.18 14.51
CA LYS A 744 13.39 1.05 14.61
C LYS A 744 13.68 1.36 16.08
N LEU A 745 14.80 2.04 16.34
CA LEU A 745 15.20 2.44 17.70
C LEU A 745 15.06 3.95 17.89
N GLY A 746 14.82 4.38 19.13
CA GLY A 746 14.82 5.78 19.51
C GLY A 746 15.23 5.97 20.96
N PHE A 747 15.76 7.16 21.26
CA PHE A 747 16.33 7.52 22.55
C PHE A 747 15.75 8.84 23.04
N THR A 748 15.54 8.97 24.35
CA THR A 748 15.30 10.26 24.99
C THR A 748 16.34 10.48 26.08
N THR A 749 16.89 11.69 26.17
CA THR A 749 17.86 12.05 27.19
C THR A 749 17.68 13.51 27.58
N ASN A 750 17.98 13.85 28.83
CA ASN A 750 18.04 15.25 29.28
C ASN A 750 19.44 15.85 29.07
N TYR A 751 20.38 15.08 28.51
CA TYR A 751 21.77 15.49 28.35
C TYR A 751 22.13 15.62 26.87
N VAL A 752 22.97 16.59 26.55
CA VAL A 752 23.62 16.64 25.23
C VAL A 752 24.69 15.54 25.17
N PRO A 753 24.76 14.76 24.08
CA PRO A 753 25.77 13.71 23.91
C PRO A 753 27.20 14.18 24.20
N ILE A 754 27.98 13.34 24.89
CA ILE A 754 29.35 13.66 25.31
C ILE A 754 30.31 13.68 24.12
N ASP A 755 30.07 12.85 23.11
CA ASP A 755 30.91 12.72 21.91
C ASP A 755 30.05 12.78 20.64
N PHE A 756 30.52 13.56 19.66
CA PHE A 756 29.95 13.69 18.31
C PHE A 756 30.92 13.07 17.31
N ASP A 757 31.24 11.78 17.49
CA ASP A 757 32.13 11.09 16.56
C ASP A 757 31.40 10.74 15.25
N PRO A 758 32.12 10.60 14.12
CA PRO A 758 31.51 10.32 12.82
C PRO A 758 30.64 9.05 12.77
N SER A 759 30.94 8.04 13.61
CA SER A 759 30.17 6.80 13.66
C SER A 759 28.81 7.02 14.32
N THR A 760 28.78 7.82 15.38
CA THR A 760 27.57 8.28 16.07
C THR A 760 26.73 9.19 15.18
N GLU A 761 27.35 10.17 14.52
CA GLU A 761 26.67 11.11 13.63
C GLU A 761 26.01 10.43 12.43
N ALA A 762 26.60 9.35 11.90
CA ALA A 762 25.98 8.58 10.82
C ALA A 762 24.65 7.93 11.24
N ARG A 763 24.54 7.47 12.50
CA ARG A 763 23.43 6.63 12.99
C ARG A 763 22.37 7.36 13.79
N LEU A 764 22.69 8.49 14.44
CA LEU A 764 21.72 9.22 15.26
C LEU A 764 21.02 10.32 14.48
N LEU A 765 19.71 10.45 14.65
CA LEU A 765 18.91 11.56 14.13
C LEU A 765 18.54 12.47 15.31
N TYR A 766 19.32 13.52 15.52
CA TYR A 766 19.14 14.41 16.66
C TYR A 766 17.82 15.19 16.55
N LEU A 767 17.14 15.29 17.68
CA LEU A 767 15.91 16.06 17.87
C LEU A 767 16.10 16.98 19.07
N VAL A 768 15.94 18.27 18.87
CA VAL A 768 16.18 19.27 19.91
C VAL A 768 14.85 19.81 20.39
N PHE A 769 14.60 19.67 21.69
CA PHE A 769 13.37 20.15 22.31
C PHE A 769 13.63 21.45 23.07
N SER A 770 12.81 22.47 22.78
CA SER A 770 12.79 23.68 23.59
C SER A 770 12.27 23.37 24.99
N ASP A 771 12.68 24.20 25.93
CA ASP A 771 12.16 24.28 27.29
C ASP A 771 10.83 25.08 27.37
N TYR A 772 10.11 25.26 26.26
CA TYR A 772 8.81 25.93 26.23
C TYR A 772 7.84 25.33 27.25
N TYR A 773 7.84 24.00 27.37
CA TYR A 773 7.17 23.29 28.46
C TYR A 773 8.15 23.04 29.60
N HIS A 774 7.84 23.55 30.78
CA HIS A 774 8.71 23.51 31.95
C HIS A 774 7.91 23.62 33.25
N GLN A 775 8.54 23.24 34.35
CA GLN A 775 8.05 23.48 35.69
C GLN A 775 8.87 24.59 36.33
N ARG A 776 8.22 25.65 36.80
CA ARG A 776 8.88 26.65 37.65
C ARG A 776 9.20 26.03 39.01
N THR A 777 10.44 26.20 39.44
CA THR A 777 10.94 25.79 40.76
C THR A 777 11.70 26.94 41.40
N GLU A 778 12.09 26.81 42.67
CA GLU A 778 12.92 27.81 43.35
C GLU A 778 14.33 27.89 42.73
N ASP A 779 14.81 26.76 42.17
CA ASP A 779 16.13 26.63 41.57
C ASP A 779 16.22 27.09 40.10
N ASN A 780 15.14 27.62 39.51
CA ASN A 780 15.16 28.06 38.10
C ASN A 780 14.55 29.44 37.89
N ASP A 781 14.88 30.04 36.75
CA ASP A 781 14.60 31.42 36.40
C ASP A 781 13.32 31.60 35.54
N TYR A 782 12.46 30.58 35.46
CA TYR A 782 11.21 30.68 34.70
C TYR A 782 10.19 31.56 35.41
N ARG A 783 9.48 32.41 34.65
CA ARG A 783 8.46 33.32 35.20
C ARG A 783 7.18 32.58 35.59
N GLU A 784 6.84 31.52 34.86
CA GLU A 784 5.62 30.74 35.06
C GLU A 784 5.87 29.24 34.86
N THR A 785 4.85 28.42 35.09
CA THR A 785 4.87 26.99 34.73
C THR A 785 4.06 26.82 33.45
N ARG A 786 4.62 26.09 32.48
CA ARG A 786 3.94 25.76 31.23
C ARG A 786 3.88 24.26 31.01
N SER A 787 2.68 23.72 30.97
CA SER A 787 2.43 22.33 30.61
C SER A 787 1.67 22.23 29.29
N ILE A 788 1.74 21.05 28.65
CA ILE A 788 0.97 20.77 27.43
C ILE A 788 -0.53 21.06 27.68
N ARG A 789 -1.05 20.69 28.85
CA ARG A 789 -2.46 20.89 29.18
C ARG A 789 -2.87 22.37 29.15
N ASP A 790 -1.99 23.28 29.55
CA ASP A 790 -2.29 24.72 29.61
C ASP A 790 -2.53 25.30 28.22
N ASP A 791 -1.83 24.80 27.20
CA ASP A 791 -2.01 25.23 25.81
C ASP A 791 -3.30 24.68 25.15
N PHE A 792 -3.77 23.51 25.56
CA PHE A 792 -4.92 22.85 24.89
C PHE A 792 -6.19 22.80 25.74
N GLY A 793 -6.10 23.21 27.01
CA GLY A 793 -7.18 23.11 28.00
C GLY A 793 -7.57 21.67 28.36
N LYS A 794 -6.82 20.67 27.88
CA LYS A 794 -7.10 19.24 28.03
C LYS A 794 -5.84 18.40 27.86
N ASP A 795 -5.91 17.15 28.32
CA ASP A 795 -4.84 16.18 28.07
C ASP A 795 -5.00 15.60 26.66
N LEU A 796 -3.97 15.75 25.83
CA LEU A 796 -3.94 15.20 24.48
C LEU A 796 -3.98 13.66 24.48
N PHE A 797 -4.70 13.07 23.52
CA PHE A 797 -4.93 11.61 23.39
C PHE A 797 -5.56 10.94 24.64
N SER A 798 -6.23 11.72 25.48
CA SER A 798 -6.99 11.19 26.62
C SER A 798 -8.31 10.55 26.19
N LYS A 799 -9.04 9.95 27.13
CA LYS A 799 -10.36 9.35 26.85
C LYS A 799 -11.42 10.36 26.41
N THR A 800 -11.21 11.66 26.66
CA THR A 800 -12.11 12.74 26.25
C THR A 800 -11.70 13.40 24.94
N TYR A 801 -10.67 12.88 24.26
CA TYR A 801 -10.21 13.38 22.97
C TYR A 801 -11.21 13.02 21.88
N SER A 802 -11.73 14.02 21.17
CA SER A 802 -12.81 13.83 20.20
C SER A 802 -12.31 13.20 18.90
N GLU A 803 -13.23 12.59 18.14
CA GLU A 803 -12.92 12.04 16.81
C GLU A 803 -12.43 13.10 15.82
N ASN A 804 -12.89 14.35 15.94
CA ASN A 804 -12.42 15.44 15.07
C ASN A 804 -10.95 15.80 15.37
N GLU A 805 -10.56 15.80 16.64
CA GLU A 805 -9.18 16.06 17.05
C GLU A 805 -8.26 14.90 16.62
N TRP A 806 -8.71 13.65 16.80
CA TRP A 806 -8.02 12.48 16.26
C TRP A 806 -7.86 12.57 14.74
N ASN A 807 -8.91 12.95 14.00
CA ASN A 807 -8.83 13.11 12.55
C ASN A 807 -7.77 14.15 12.15
N ALA A 808 -7.71 15.28 12.85
CA ALA A 808 -6.70 16.31 12.59
C ALA A 808 -5.29 15.80 12.88
N ASP A 809 -5.06 15.17 14.03
CA ASP A 809 -3.73 14.63 14.37
C ASP A 809 -3.30 13.52 13.40
N ILE A 810 -4.20 12.61 13.02
CA ILE A 810 -3.91 11.57 12.04
C ILE A 810 -3.51 12.21 10.70
N ASN A 811 -4.23 13.22 10.22
CA ASN A 811 -3.84 13.93 8.99
C ASN A 811 -2.45 14.55 9.10
N PHE A 812 -2.10 15.16 10.23
CA PHE A 812 -0.75 15.67 10.46
C PHE A 812 0.30 14.55 10.39
N PHE A 813 0.08 13.40 11.03
CA PHE A 813 0.98 12.24 10.94
C PHE A 813 1.13 11.71 9.50
N LEU A 814 0.04 11.60 8.74
CA LEU A 814 0.07 11.19 7.34
C LEU A 814 0.85 12.20 6.48
N GLN A 815 0.68 13.50 6.73
CA GLN A 815 1.42 14.57 6.03
C GLN A 815 2.92 14.56 6.38
N CYS A 816 3.29 14.25 7.63
CA CYS A 816 4.69 14.02 8.02
C CYS A 816 5.31 12.83 7.27
N CYS A 817 4.58 11.71 7.20
CA CYS A 817 5.00 10.52 6.46
C CYS A 817 5.19 10.82 4.97
N ARG A 818 4.24 11.56 4.35
CA ARG A 818 4.33 12.04 2.97
C ARG A 818 5.60 12.87 2.74
N PHE A 819 5.90 13.81 3.64
CA PHE A 819 7.09 14.65 3.53
C PHE A 819 8.38 13.82 3.57
N TYR A 820 8.51 12.90 4.52
CA TYR A 820 9.67 11.99 4.56
C TYR A 820 9.81 11.15 3.27
N LEU A 821 8.70 10.57 2.79
CA LEU A 821 8.69 9.76 1.56
C LEU A 821 9.00 10.58 0.30
N SER A 822 8.78 11.89 0.31
CA SER A 822 9.19 12.76 -0.81
C SER A 822 10.70 12.94 -0.92
N LEU A 823 11.46 12.60 0.14
CA LEU A 823 12.92 12.76 0.21
C LEU A 823 13.65 11.42 0.33
N CYS A 824 12.94 10.30 0.52
CA CYS A 824 13.56 9.05 0.92
C CYS A 824 14.48 8.43 -0.14
N GLU A 825 14.31 8.76 -1.42
CA GLU A 825 15.20 8.28 -2.49
C GLU A 825 16.55 9.00 -2.51
N GLU A 826 16.63 10.21 -1.96
CA GLU A 826 17.83 11.07 -2.02
C GLU A 826 18.78 10.89 -0.82
N SER A 827 18.47 10.01 0.13
CA SER A 827 19.25 9.76 1.35
C SER A 827 19.62 11.03 2.14
N ILE A 828 18.74 12.04 2.10
CA ILE A 828 18.91 13.31 2.83
C ILE A 828 18.61 13.10 4.30
N LYS A 829 19.52 13.54 5.16
CA LYS A 829 19.35 13.53 6.62
C LYS A 829 19.15 14.95 7.13
N LEU A 830 17.92 15.29 7.54
CA LEU A 830 17.60 16.61 8.07
C LEU A 830 17.91 16.67 9.57
N LEU A 831 18.92 17.44 9.94
CA LEU A 831 19.34 17.67 11.32
C LEU A 831 18.93 19.07 11.80
N PRO A 832 18.74 19.27 13.12
CA PRO A 832 18.62 20.60 13.69
C PRO A 832 19.97 21.35 13.56
N PRO A 833 20.01 22.68 13.78
CA PRO A 833 21.25 23.45 13.74
C PRO A 833 22.17 23.06 14.90
N MET A 834 22.99 22.02 14.68
CA MET A 834 23.86 21.42 15.69
C MET A 834 24.99 22.35 16.15
N GLU A 835 25.41 23.30 15.30
CA GLU A 835 26.48 24.25 15.62
C GLU A 835 26.22 25.02 16.91
N ASN A 836 24.99 25.51 17.12
CA ASN A 836 24.66 26.28 18.32
C ASN A 836 24.69 25.41 19.59
N ILE A 837 24.32 24.14 19.48
CA ILE A 837 24.34 23.19 20.60
C ILE A 837 25.78 22.80 20.94
N ILE A 838 26.60 22.56 19.92
CA ILE A 838 28.02 22.28 20.06
C ILE A 838 28.74 23.47 20.68
N ARG A 839 28.46 24.70 20.20
CA ARG A 839 29.01 25.94 20.76
C ARG A 839 28.63 26.12 22.22
N ARG A 840 27.36 25.96 22.57
CA ARG A 840 26.87 26.03 23.97
C ARG A 840 27.52 24.96 24.85
N LYS A 841 27.72 23.75 24.34
CA LYS A 841 28.42 22.68 25.04
C LYS A 841 29.88 23.06 25.30
N TYR A 842 30.60 23.60 24.32
CA TYR A 842 31.97 24.06 24.51
C TYR A 842 32.05 25.18 25.54
N LYS A 843 31.10 26.14 25.53
CA LYS A 843 30.99 27.17 26.58
C LYS A 843 30.77 26.56 27.96
N ALA A 844 29.86 25.61 28.11
CA ALA A 844 29.60 24.94 29.38
C ALA A 844 30.80 24.09 29.87
N ASP A 845 31.46 23.37 28.96
CA ASP A 845 32.67 22.58 29.28
C ASP A 845 33.85 23.47 29.70
N MET A 846 33.95 24.65 29.12
CA MET A 846 34.93 25.68 29.43
C MET A 846 34.66 26.32 30.80
N GLY A 847 33.45 26.85 30.98
CA GLY A 847 33.04 27.62 32.16
C GLY A 847 33.62 29.04 32.18
N ASN A 848 32.86 29.99 32.74
CA ASN A 848 33.17 31.43 32.68
C ASN A 848 34.58 31.75 33.19
N ASN A 849 35.02 31.15 34.30
CA ASN A 849 36.36 31.37 34.85
C ASN A 849 37.50 30.96 33.90
N PHE A 850 37.32 29.90 33.11
CA PHE A 850 38.33 29.50 32.12
C PHE A 850 38.26 30.38 30.89
N GLU A 851 37.05 30.74 30.44
CA GLU A 851 36.85 31.64 29.30
C GLU A 851 37.54 32.99 29.54
N ASP A 852 37.31 33.61 30.69
CA ASP A 852 37.93 34.89 31.07
C ASP A 852 39.46 34.80 31.15
N TRP A 853 39.96 33.71 31.75
CA TRP A 853 41.39 33.44 31.82
C TRP A 853 41.98 33.26 30.44
N ALA A 854 41.39 32.41 29.60
CA ALA A 854 41.91 32.04 28.29
C ALA A 854 41.88 33.24 27.33
N ASN A 855 40.82 34.05 27.35
CA ASN A 855 40.73 35.29 26.58
C ASN A 855 41.83 36.29 26.96
N SER A 856 42.21 36.36 28.23
CA SER A 856 43.29 37.23 28.70
C SER A 856 44.68 36.61 28.44
N TYR A 857 44.81 35.31 28.67
CA TYR A 857 46.07 34.58 28.60
C TYR A 857 46.53 34.41 27.15
N PHE A 858 45.61 34.11 26.22
CA PHE A 858 45.87 33.91 24.79
C PHE A 858 45.38 35.06 23.92
N SER A 859 45.26 36.28 24.45
CA SER A 859 44.83 37.42 23.65
C SER A 859 45.79 37.70 22.48
N PRO A 860 45.35 38.36 21.39
CA PRO A 860 46.24 38.78 20.30
C PRO A 860 47.40 39.68 20.76
N ASP A 861 47.22 40.40 21.87
CA ASP A 861 48.23 41.28 22.47
C ASP A 861 49.11 40.55 23.52
N SER A 862 48.92 39.24 23.73
CA SER A 862 49.67 38.46 24.70
C SER A 862 50.89 37.76 24.06
N GLU A 863 51.91 37.47 24.88
CA GLU A 863 53.10 36.71 24.43
C GLU A 863 52.85 35.19 24.32
N HIS A 864 51.61 34.74 24.55
CA HIS A 864 51.23 33.33 24.66
C HIS A 864 50.49 32.79 23.42
N LEU A 865 50.21 33.63 22.43
CA LEU A 865 49.74 33.19 21.12
C LEU A 865 50.94 32.94 20.19
N ASP A 866 50.84 31.95 19.28
CA ASP A 866 51.92 31.56 18.37
C ASP A 866 53.26 31.19 19.04
N SER A 867 53.24 30.83 20.33
CA SER A 867 54.43 30.47 21.12
C SER A 867 54.30 29.09 21.79
N PHE A 868 55.45 28.49 22.13
CA PHE A 868 55.47 27.19 22.82
C PHE A 868 55.33 27.40 24.33
N ILE A 869 54.24 26.90 24.91
CA ILE A 869 53.95 27.03 26.33
C ILE A 869 54.00 25.67 26.99
N VAL A 870 54.74 25.56 28.09
CA VAL A 870 54.76 24.31 28.87
C VAL A 870 53.36 24.03 29.40
N ARG A 871 52.78 22.88 29.04
CA ARG A 871 51.40 22.50 29.38
C ARG A 871 51.11 22.53 30.88
N GLU A 872 52.07 22.07 31.68
CA GLU A 872 51.97 22.08 33.15
C GLU A 872 52.00 23.51 33.71
N LYS A 873 52.73 24.42 33.07
CA LYS A 873 52.77 25.84 33.44
C LYS A 873 51.45 26.52 33.15
N ALA A 874 50.90 26.37 31.94
CA ALA A 874 49.59 26.92 31.59
C ALA A 874 48.48 26.42 32.53
N PHE A 875 48.53 25.14 32.90
CA PHE A 875 47.60 24.57 33.88
C PHE A 875 47.77 25.16 35.29
N ALA A 876 49.01 25.38 35.73
CA ALA A 876 49.30 26.02 37.01
C ALA A 876 48.85 27.49 37.03
N ASP A 877 49.08 28.22 35.94
CA ASP A 877 48.67 29.62 35.77
C ASP A 877 47.14 29.75 35.83
N TYR A 878 46.41 28.89 35.14
CA TYR A 878 44.95 28.82 35.25
C TYR A 878 44.49 28.46 36.68
N LYS A 879 45.15 27.50 37.34
CA LYS A 879 44.81 27.11 38.71
C LYS A 879 45.01 28.27 39.69
N SER A 880 46.06 29.06 39.47
CA SER A 880 46.33 30.28 40.24
C SER A 880 45.29 31.37 39.98
N PHE A 881 44.86 31.55 38.72
CA PHE A 881 43.84 32.54 38.35
C PHE A 881 42.45 32.18 38.90
N SER A 882 42.01 30.93 38.71
CA SER A 882 40.66 30.49 39.05
C SER A 882 40.45 30.28 40.57
N GLY A 883 41.51 30.10 41.35
CA GLY A 883 41.42 29.75 42.78
C GLY A 883 40.81 28.36 43.05
N VAL A 884 40.51 27.57 42.01
CA VAL A 884 39.83 26.28 42.12
C VAL A 884 40.84 25.15 42.35
N ASN A 885 40.92 24.66 43.60
CA ASN A 885 41.87 23.62 43.98
C ASN A 885 41.60 22.22 43.39
N LYS A 886 40.39 21.98 42.84
CA LYS A 886 39.92 20.65 42.37
C LYS A 886 39.84 20.48 40.85
N ILE A 887 40.53 21.31 40.04
CA ILE A 887 40.56 21.07 38.59
C ILE A 887 41.57 19.97 38.20
N THR A 888 41.22 19.11 37.25
CA THR A 888 42.10 18.09 36.68
C THR A 888 42.66 18.52 35.33
N MET A 889 43.83 18.00 34.95
CA MET A 889 44.46 18.26 33.64
C MET A 889 43.55 17.85 32.45
N GLN A 890 42.73 16.82 32.64
CA GLN A 890 41.73 16.39 31.64
C GLN A 890 40.67 17.47 31.42
N ARG A 891 40.11 18.06 32.50
CA ARG A 891 39.13 19.15 32.40
C ARG A 891 39.75 20.40 31.77
N PHE A 892 40.98 20.76 32.15
CA PHE A 892 41.73 21.85 31.54
C PHE A 892 41.92 21.66 30.02
N THR A 893 42.32 20.47 29.60
CA THR A 893 42.52 20.16 28.17
C THR A 893 41.20 20.22 27.40
N LYS A 894 40.09 19.79 28.01
CA LYS A 894 38.76 19.86 27.42
C LYS A 894 38.31 21.32 27.25
N ALA A 895 38.48 22.14 28.29
CA ALA A 895 38.17 23.57 28.26
C ALA A 895 39.02 24.32 27.21
N LEU A 896 40.31 24.01 27.11
CA LEU A 896 41.21 24.60 26.10
C LEU A 896 40.78 24.27 24.67
N LYS A 897 40.37 23.02 24.40
CA LYS A 897 39.81 22.64 23.09
C LYS A 897 38.52 23.38 22.78
N GLY A 898 37.66 23.56 23.79
CA GLY A 898 36.43 24.34 23.65
C GLY A 898 36.70 25.81 23.33
N PHE A 899 37.69 26.42 24.01
CA PHE A 899 38.14 27.79 23.74
C PHE A 899 38.61 27.96 22.29
N VAL A 900 39.49 27.07 21.82
CA VAL A 900 40.04 27.12 20.46
C VAL A 900 38.94 26.99 19.40
N ALA A 901 37.96 26.11 19.62
CA ALA A 901 36.84 25.93 18.70
C ALA A 901 35.88 27.14 18.65
N LEU A 902 35.90 28.02 19.65
CA LEU A 902 35.01 29.17 19.77
C LEU A 902 35.71 30.51 19.46
N CYS A 903 37.03 30.54 19.51
CA CYS A 903 37.81 31.77 19.45
C CYS A 903 38.11 32.17 17.99
N PRO A 904 37.70 33.37 17.53
CA PRO A 904 37.73 33.73 16.11
C PRO A 904 39.13 33.99 15.55
N TYR A 905 40.12 34.26 16.41
CA TYR A 905 41.49 34.58 16.01
C TYR A 905 42.47 33.41 16.13
N ILE A 906 42.00 32.22 16.51
CA ILE A 906 42.81 31.01 16.67
C ILE A 906 42.41 30.00 15.59
N ASP A 907 43.39 29.52 14.83
CA ASP A 907 43.21 28.56 13.74
C ASP A 907 43.19 27.11 14.27
N GLU A 908 44.24 26.70 14.99
CA GLU A 908 44.33 25.33 15.51
C GLU A 908 45.18 25.20 16.78
N LEU A 909 44.84 24.19 17.60
CA LEU A 909 45.63 23.74 18.75
C LEU A 909 46.60 22.64 18.33
N ASN A 910 47.88 22.83 18.63
CA ASN A 910 48.98 21.93 18.34
C ASN A 910 49.02 21.50 16.86
N PRO A 911 49.44 22.40 15.96
CA PRO A 911 49.58 22.12 14.54
C PRO A 911 50.32 20.83 14.20
N LYS A 912 49.86 20.11 13.18
CA LYS A 912 50.43 18.80 12.79
C LYS A 912 51.90 18.88 12.39
N ASP A 913 52.32 20.00 11.80
CA ASP A 913 53.71 20.28 11.41
C ASP A 913 54.65 20.49 12.62
N LEU A 914 54.10 20.82 13.79
CA LEU A 914 54.84 21.01 15.03
C LEU A 914 54.79 19.78 15.96
N CYS A 915 53.91 18.82 15.66
CA CYS A 915 53.72 17.61 16.44
C CYS A 915 54.68 16.48 16.08
N ASN A 916 54.91 15.58 17.03
CA ASN A 916 55.54 14.29 16.79
C ASN A 916 54.54 13.26 16.24
N SER A 917 55.00 12.03 15.96
CA SER A 917 54.16 10.92 15.46
C SER A 917 53.01 10.49 16.40
N GLN A 918 52.99 10.97 17.65
CA GLN A 918 51.94 10.73 18.64
C GLN A 918 50.99 11.94 18.80
N GLY A 919 51.10 12.97 17.96
CA GLY A 919 50.25 14.16 18.00
C GLY A 919 50.53 15.09 19.21
N ARG A 920 51.75 15.04 19.77
CA ARG A 920 52.19 15.90 20.89
C ARG A 920 53.37 16.76 20.49
N ILE A 921 53.53 17.90 21.16
CA ILE A 921 54.67 18.78 20.99
C ILE A 921 55.59 18.58 22.19
N VAL A 922 56.72 17.90 22.01
CA VAL A 922 57.71 17.71 23.09
C VAL A 922 58.95 18.53 22.76
N ARG A 923 59.27 19.52 23.60
CA ARG A 923 60.44 20.39 23.47
C ARG A 923 61.17 20.48 24.80
N LYS A 924 62.40 21.01 24.80
CA LYS A 924 63.10 21.33 26.05
C LYS A 924 62.53 22.61 26.63
N ASP A 925 62.20 22.62 27.91
CA ASP A 925 61.83 23.81 28.67
C ASP A 925 63.05 24.70 28.94
N ASN A 926 62.82 25.84 29.61
CA ASN A 926 63.86 26.81 29.96
C ASN A 926 64.94 26.26 30.91
N ASP A 927 64.67 25.12 31.56
CA ASP A 927 65.58 24.40 32.46
C ASP A 927 66.29 23.22 31.76
N GLY A 928 66.07 23.03 30.46
CA GLY A 928 66.68 22.00 29.63
C GLY A 928 66.03 20.61 29.72
N LYS A 929 64.88 20.47 30.40
CA LYS A 929 64.13 19.21 30.54
C LYS A 929 63.08 19.06 29.44
N ALA A 930 62.84 17.82 29.01
CA ALA A 930 61.80 17.55 28.02
C ALA A 930 60.41 17.76 28.64
N ALA A 931 59.60 18.64 28.07
CA ALA A 931 58.26 18.98 28.53
C ALA A 931 57.24 18.94 27.38
N ASP A 932 55.98 18.62 27.73
CA ASP A 932 54.83 18.66 26.81
C ASP A 932 54.39 20.11 26.63
N MET A 933 54.30 20.57 25.38
CA MET A 933 54.00 21.95 25.03
C MET A 933 52.58 22.08 24.47
N ILE A 934 51.99 23.25 24.69
CA ILE A 934 50.80 23.77 24.05
C ILE A 934 51.24 24.82 23.04
N TYR A 935 50.68 24.79 21.84
CA TYR A 935 50.84 25.82 20.82
C TYR A 935 49.46 26.16 20.24
N LEU A 936 49.04 27.41 20.33
CA LEU A 936 47.83 27.92 19.67
C LEU A 936 48.27 28.79 18.50
N ARG A 937 47.95 28.35 17.28
CA ARG A 937 48.28 29.09 16.05
C ARG A 937 47.20 30.14 15.79
N SER A 938 47.60 31.39 15.53
CA SER A 938 46.66 32.42 15.10
C SER A 938 46.30 32.31 13.62
N CYS A 939 45.12 32.81 13.23
CA CYS A 939 44.69 32.83 11.83
C CYS A 939 45.68 33.60 10.94
N GLY A 940 46.24 34.71 11.41
CA GLY A 940 47.23 35.49 10.66
C GLY A 940 48.53 34.73 10.41
N THR A 941 49.04 33.99 11.41
CA THR A 941 50.25 33.17 11.26
C THR A 941 50.00 31.95 10.35
N ALA A 942 48.78 31.38 10.38
CA ALA A 942 48.37 30.30 9.47
C ALA A 942 48.34 30.74 7.99
N GLU A 943 47.78 31.91 7.68
CA GLU A 943 47.76 32.49 6.34
C GLU A 943 49.18 32.78 5.81
N THR A 944 50.06 33.25 6.70
CA THR A 944 51.48 33.52 6.37
C THR A 944 52.24 32.21 6.09
N ALA A 945 51.94 31.13 6.82
CA ALA A 945 52.51 29.80 6.59
C ALA A 945 51.96 29.11 5.32
N ALA A 946 50.75 29.46 4.90
CA ALA A 946 50.11 28.97 3.68
C ALA A 946 50.51 29.74 2.40
N GLY A 947 51.28 30.83 2.51
CA GLY A 947 51.86 31.55 1.38
C GLY A 947 50.94 32.56 0.69
N GLY A 948 49.90 33.07 1.36
CA GLY A 948 48.99 34.08 0.82
C GLY A 948 49.26 35.48 1.38
N GLY A 949 49.78 36.40 0.56
CA GLY A 949 49.86 37.81 0.90
C GLY A 949 48.65 38.57 0.35
N THR A 950 47.78 39.05 1.24
CA THR A 950 46.86 40.16 1.00
C THR A 950 46.59 40.89 2.33
N GLU A 951 46.51 42.22 2.28
CA GLU A 951 46.55 43.17 3.40
C GLU A 951 45.51 42.90 4.53
N PRO A 952 45.80 43.28 5.79
CA PRO A 952 44.87 43.08 6.91
C PRO A 952 43.64 43.99 6.77
N ALA A 953 42.45 43.41 6.97
CA ALA A 953 41.24 44.18 7.20
C ALA A 953 41.30 44.86 8.58
N ASP A 954 40.85 46.11 8.61
CA ASP A 954 40.85 47.07 9.72
C ASP A 954 40.25 46.51 11.04
N PRO A 955 40.92 46.61 12.22
CA PRO A 955 40.45 46.07 13.50
C PRO A 955 39.29 46.84 14.17
N THR A 956 38.64 47.81 13.51
CA THR A 956 37.59 48.62 14.14
C THR A 956 36.19 47.99 14.12
N LEU A 957 36.08 46.75 14.57
CA LEU A 957 34.83 46.19 15.09
C LEU A 957 35.07 45.77 16.55
N MET A 958 35.21 46.80 17.40
CA MET A 958 35.09 46.66 18.85
C MET A 958 33.71 46.07 19.18
N PHE A 959 33.72 44.86 19.73
CA PHE A 959 32.59 44.30 20.46
C PHE A 959 32.35 45.18 21.71
N VAL A 960 31.18 45.80 21.80
CA VAL A 960 30.72 46.51 23.00
C VAL A 960 30.25 45.45 24.00
N PRO A 961 30.85 45.34 25.20
CA PRO A 961 30.32 44.46 26.24
C PRO A 961 28.96 44.98 26.72
N ASP A 962 28.00 44.06 26.91
CA ASP A 962 26.73 44.36 27.57
C ASP A 962 26.97 45.15 28.87
N GLU A 963 26.45 46.37 28.92
CA GLU A 963 26.35 47.15 30.14
C GLU A 963 25.47 46.39 31.13
N ARG A 964 26.01 46.12 32.32
CA ARG A 964 25.19 45.78 33.49
C ARG A 964 24.38 47.01 33.85
N PRO A 965 23.06 46.90 34.12
CA PRO A 965 22.35 47.99 34.74
C PRO A 965 22.72 48.04 36.23
N ASP A 966 23.46 49.09 36.61
CA ASP A 966 23.55 49.56 37.98
C ASP A 966 22.24 50.30 38.33
N GLU A 967 21.32 49.63 39.03
CA GLU A 967 20.65 50.05 40.29
C GLU A 967 19.64 48.98 40.77
#